data_AF-A0AAI9V5C3-F1
#
_entry.id   AF-A0AAI9V5C3-F1
#
_cell.length_a   1.000
_cell.length_b   1.000
_cell.length_c   1.000
_cell.angle_alpha   90.00
_cell.angle_beta   90.00
_cell.angle_gamma   90.00
#
_symmetry.space_group_name_H-M   'P 1'
#
loop_
_entity.id
_entity.type
_entity.pdbx_description
1 polymer ?
#
loop_
_entity_poly.entity_id
_entity_poly.type
_entity_poly.pdbx_seq_one_letter_code
_entity_poly.pdbx_strand_id
1 'polypeptide(L)'
;MVPTPARPVNDTNEALASFYAKVDELESVFIDRLGDAIKIPSISAYADNRKDVFAMSEWVATKLEAVGVEVTLKDLGKQEGTDLDLPPLVLGRYGSDPGKPTVLVYSHYDVQPASIEDGWKHEPFVMTVEEDGKICGRGTSDDKGPLIGWINMIEAFQKVNVDVPANLIFCFEGMEETASFGLRQGLEDEADKYFKDVDVVCITDVVWVSDEQISVPQGLRGIIFYLVTITGAKVDAHSGGFGGQISEPMTDMVNIMSSLVDANGKILVPGIYDNVQAVTKEEYESYQKLSISEDSLYGGTGGRSLHDNQADALVARWKKPSLSLHRIENALPGAGAVTSIPAKLVGKFSFRTVPFMKWEDIDQRVRKHVKDRFESLGSKNELEIECHPNDWFYEEASHWNYQAAIQATRNVWGVDPALTCEGGSIPIALDFKKTLKKNVLLMPVGRPTDGQHSTNEKLDKSNYINAIKLYGAYLKEVTKFWRQSKQNFCTMCLTSVVTDVNTSSNFQDFSTQHTALDLTIDFDRKILIGRTAITGQARVHGLAEIVLDTSHVVIKGVSYQGRKAAWTLKSDDGENGSPLCIELGRLYGEGETIELTVDFETTENTTGLQWFSPSQTDDKEYPFMFSQCEPVHARSIFPCQDTPSIKSTFDITIHSVLPVVASGVPESELIFPPITDTTEQKTYRFKMEIPISNYLFAVASGNLAGEKIGPKSYVYCAPGDLEACKQEFQPDLQAIIKSAENIIFEYPWPFYNLVVLPRSFHLGGMENPIFNFYSATVVSGERENISVVAHEFAHSYSGNLVTNASWEHFWLNEGWTVWTERNIVRELRGDDEVELQAIVGWQDLIQSIEMYGGEDSVFTSLVLEFEGKRPDDIMSKISYEKGYTFLL
;
A
#
# COMPACT_ATOMS: atom_id res chain seq x y z
N MET A 1 9.73 -52.84 4.38
CA MET A 1 9.64 -51.89 5.52
C MET A 1 8.60 -50.86 5.14
N VAL A 2 7.50 -50.83 5.88
CA VAL A 2 6.42 -49.85 5.70
C VAL A 2 6.94 -48.50 6.22
N PRO A 3 6.71 -47.37 5.53
CA PRO A 3 7.05 -46.06 6.07
C PRO A 3 6.14 -45.78 7.27
N THR A 4 6.75 -45.47 8.41
CA THR A 4 6.05 -45.04 9.62
C THR A 4 5.21 -43.79 9.31
N PRO A 5 3.94 -43.71 9.75
CA PRO A 5 3.15 -42.50 9.56
C PRO A 5 3.78 -41.35 10.36
N ALA A 6 3.79 -40.15 9.77
CA ALA A 6 4.12 -38.92 10.47
C ALA A 6 3.25 -38.79 11.74
N ARG A 7 3.90 -38.47 12.87
CA ARG A 7 3.19 -38.13 14.12
C ARG A 7 2.28 -36.90 13.87
N PRO A 8 1.12 -36.82 14.53
CA PRO A 8 0.24 -35.67 14.38
C PRO A 8 0.95 -34.40 14.85
N VAL A 9 0.76 -33.32 14.10
CA VAL A 9 1.13 -31.96 14.48
C VAL A 9 0.51 -31.69 15.86
N ASN A 10 1.36 -31.49 16.88
CA ASN A 10 0.92 -31.18 18.23
C ASN A 10 -0.06 -29.99 18.19
N ASP A 11 -1.10 -30.08 19.01
CA ASP A 11 -2.09 -29.03 19.18
C ASP A 11 -1.39 -27.70 19.52
N THR A 12 -1.57 -26.68 18.69
CA THR A 12 -0.76 -25.45 18.69
C THR A 12 -0.77 -24.67 20.01
N ASN A 13 -1.71 -24.98 20.91
CA ASN A 13 -1.78 -24.40 22.25
C ASN A 13 -0.90 -25.13 23.27
N GLU A 14 -0.68 -26.45 23.13
CA GLU A 14 0.25 -27.19 23.98
C GLU A 14 1.71 -26.79 23.72
N ALA A 15 2.06 -26.49 22.47
CA ALA A 15 3.39 -26.05 22.09
C ALA A 15 3.78 -24.72 22.78
N LEU A 16 2.89 -23.72 22.75
CA LEU A 16 3.15 -22.41 23.37
C LEU A 16 3.19 -22.50 24.90
N ALA A 17 2.32 -23.32 25.51
CA ALA A 17 2.34 -23.56 26.94
C ALA A 17 3.67 -24.21 27.40
N SER A 18 4.17 -25.19 26.65
CA SER A 18 5.46 -25.83 26.93
C SER A 18 6.64 -24.85 26.81
N PHE A 19 6.59 -23.96 25.81
CA PHE A 19 7.56 -22.89 25.63
C PHE A 19 7.54 -21.91 26.82
N TYR A 20 6.35 -21.45 27.25
CA TYR A 20 6.24 -20.55 28.42
C TYR A 20 6.81 -21.17 29.69
N ALA A 21 6.47 -22.44 29.96
CA ALA A 21 7.01 -23.15 31.12
C ALA A 21 8.54 -23.28 31.05
N LYS A 22 9.09 -23.46 29.85
CA LYS A 22 10.55 -23.51 29.67
C LYS A 22 11.21 -22.14 29.86
N VAL A 23 10.57 -21.06 29.45
CA VAL A 23 11.06 -19.70 29.70
C VAL A 23 11.16 -19.45 31.22
N ASP A 24 10.14 -19.85 31.99
CA ASP A 24 10.15 -19.73 33.45
C ASP A 24 11.26 -20.58 34.10
N GLU A 25 11.49 -21.80 33.61
CA GLU A 25 12.57 -22.68 34.09
C GLU A 25 13.97 -22.10 33.85
N LEU A 26 14.15 -21.37 32.74
CA LEU A 26 15.44 -20.80 32.33
C LEU A 26 15.68 -19.37 32.84
N GLU A 27 14.79 -18.82 33.69
CA GLU A 27 14.86 -17.45 34.20
C GLU A 27 16.27 -17.07 34.69
N SER A 28 16.90 -17.89 35.53
CA SER A 28 18.23 -17.59 36.07
C SER A 28 19.31 -17.54 34.99
N VAL A 29 19.23 -18.42 34.00
CA VAL A 29 20.18 -18.47 32.87
C VAL A 29 20.07 -17.19 32.03
N PHE A 30 18.85 -16.71 31.83
CA PHE A 30 18.59 -15.48 31.07
C PHE A 30 19.08 -14.25 31.80
N ILE A 31 18.87 -14.17 33.12
CA ILE A 31 19.38 -13.07 33.95
C ILE A 31 20.91 -13.07 33.96
N ASP A 32 21.55 -14.22 34.18
CA ASP A 32 23.02 -14.31 34.17
C ASP A 32 23.61 -13.87 32.82
N ARG A 33 22.96 -14.24 31.71
CA ARG A 33 23.36 -13.83 30.36
C ARG A 33 23.23 -12.33 30.14
N LEU A 34 22.15 -11.70 30.62
CA LEU A 34 22.02 -10.25 30.61
C LEU A 34 23.13 -9.60 31.44
N GLY A 35 23.41 -10.13 32.63
CA GLY A 35 24.51 -9.66 33.48
C GLY A 35 25.88 -9.69 32.79
N ASP A 36 26.14 -10.71 31.96
CA ASP A 36 27.37 -10.78 31.17
C ASP A 36 27.46 -9.70 30.09
N ALA A 37 26.34 -9.32 29.47
CA ALA A 37 26.29 -8.24 28.49
C ALA A 37 26.42 -6.85 29.13
N ILE A 38 25.84 -6.64 30.31
CA ILE A 38 25.90 -5.37 31.04
C ILE A 38 27.34 -5.05 31.49
N LYS A 39 28.18 -6.07 31.72
CA LYS A 39 29.61 -5.88 32.04
C LYS A 39 30.41 -5.20 30.94
N ILE A 40 29.92 -5.21 29.70
CA ILE A 40 30.60 -4.58 28.55
C ILE A 40 30.09 -3.14 28.44
N PRO A 41 30.87 -2.10 28.79
CA PRO A 41 30.43 -0.71 28.76
C PRO A 41 30.49 -0.16 27.33
N SER A 42 29.59 -0.64 26.46
CA SER A 42 29.48 -0.27 25.05
C SER A 42 28.94 1.16 24.85
N ILE A 43 29.63 2.16 25.40
CA ILE A 43 29.24 3.56 25.34
C ILE A 43 29.66 4.15 23.98
N SER A 44 28.70 4.43 23.10
CA SER A 44 28.98 4.95 21.75
C SER A 44 29.38 6.43 21.74
N ALA A 45 28.92 7.21 22.72
CA ALA A 45 29.20 8.64 22.87
C ALA A 45 30.68 8.97 23.13
N TYR A 46 31.48 8.02 23.60
CA TYR A 46 32.88 8.24 23.97
C TYR A 46 33.83 7.48 23.04
N ALA A 47 34.76 8.20 22.41
CA ALA A 47 35.75 7.63 21.51
C ALA A 47 36.57 6.50 22.16
N ASP A 48 36.96 6.66 23.42
CA ASP A 48 37.76 5.66 24.16
C ASP A 48 37.01 4.35 24.42
N ASN A 49 35.67 4.40 24.43
CA ASN A 49 34.79 3.25 24.59
C ASN A 49 34.39 2.60 23.26
N ARG A 50 34.80 3.14 22.11
CA ARG A 50 34.47 2.56 20.80
C ARG A 50 34.89 1.08 20.71
N LYS A 51 36.04 0.71 21.28
CA LYS A 51 36.50 -0.68 21.39
C LYS A 51 35.53 -1.60 22.14
N ASP A 52 34.83 -1.07 23.14
CA ASP A 52 33.87 -1.83 23.96
C ASP A 52 32.57 -2.03 23.18
N VAL A 53 32.20 -1.06 22.33
CA VAL A 53 31.07 -1.19 21.38
C VAL A 53 31.35 -2.27 20.35
N PHE A 54 32.56 -2.31 19.77
CA PHE A 54 32.99 -3.42 18.90
C PHE A 54 32.97 -4.77 19.64
N ALA A 55 33.50 -4.83 20.86
CA ALA A 55 33.49 -6.06 21.68
C ALA A 55 32.06 -6.54 21.96
N MET A 56 31.12 -5.62 22.17
CA MET A 56 29.70 -5.96 22.34
C MET A 56 29.09 -6.52 21.05
N SER A 57 29.42 -5.97 19.88
CA SER A 57 28.97 -6.51 18.59
C SER A 57 29.43 -7.97 18.36
N GLU A 58 30.68 -8.27 18.70
CA GLU A 58 31.25 -9.62 18.61
C GLU A 58 30.60 -10.57 19.63
N TRP A 59 30.32 -10.08 20.83
CA TRP A 59 29.63 -10.84 21.86
C TRP A 59 28.21 -11.20 21.41
N VAL A 60 27.46 -10.24 20.86
CA VAL A 60 26.10 -10.46 20.34
C VAL A 60 26.12 -11.46 19.18
N ALA A 61 27.04 -11.30 18.23
CA ALA A 61 27.24 -12.25 17.12
C ALA A 61 27.47 -13.67 17.64
N THR A 62 28.39 -13.84 18.61
CA THR A 62 28.69 -15.14 19.23
C THR A 62 27.46 -15.77 19.88
N LYS A 63 26.62 -14.96 20.56
CA LYS A 63 25.39 -15.47 21.20
C LYS A 63 24.30 -15.85 20.20
N LEU A 64 24.16 -15.09 19.12
CA LEU A 64 23.27 -15.43 18.00
C LEU A 64 23.71 -16.74 17.33
N GLU A 65 24.99 -16.88 17.01
CA GLU A 65 25.56 -18.11 16.42
C GLU A 65 25.34 -19.34 17.32
N ALA A 66 25.48 -19.17 18.64
CA ALA A 66 25.28 -20.26 19.60
C ALA A 66 23.85 -20.84 19.60
N VAL A 67 22.86 -20.06 19.16
CA VAL A 67 21.47 -20.52 18.98
C VAL A 67 21.14 -20.82 17.51
N GLY A 68 22.14 -20.89 16.63
CA GLY A 68 21.99 -21.32 15.24
C GLY A 68 21.60 -20.22 14.25
N VAL A 69 21.83 -18.95 14.59
CA VAL A 69 21.67 -17.82 13.67
C VAL A 69 22.92 -17.70 12.80
N GLU A 70 22.74 -17.51 11.49
CA GLU A 70 23.81 -17.18 10.57
C GLU A 70 24.11 -15.67 10.64
N VAL A 71 25.30 -15.29 11.12
CA VAL A 71 25.64 -13.89 11.40
C VAL A 71 26.62 -13.33 10.37
N THR A 72 26.44 -12.05 10.02
CA THR A 72 27.35 -11.23 9.23
C THR A 72 27.53 -9.88 9.93
N LEU A 73 28.78 -9.51 10.22
CA LEU A 73 29.13 -8.18 10.71
C LEU A 73 29.39 -7.26 9.51
N LYS A 74 28.42 -6.40 9.21
CA LYS A 74 28.49 -5.49 8.06
C LYS A 74 29.23 -4.22 8.46
N ASP A 75 30.32 -3.94 7.75
CA ASP A 75 31.09 -2.71 7.89
C ASP A 75 30.27 -1.50 7.39
N LEU A 76 30.22 -0.46 8.22
CA LEU A 76 29.54 0.82 7.97
C LEU A 76 30.52 1.96 7.67
N GLY A 77 31.84 1.70 7.69
CA GLY A 77 32.87 2.67 7.40
C GLY A 77 33.21 3.56 8.60
N LYS A 78 33.49 4.84 8.34
CA LYS A 78 33.91 5.81 9.36
C LYS A 78 32.78 6.75 9.76
N GLN A 79 32.79 7.16 11.02
CA GLN A 79 31.86 8.17 11.53
C GLN A 79 32.21 9.53 10.92
N GLU A 80 31.22 10.17 10.30
CA GLU A 80 31.39 11.45 9.60
C GLU A 80 32.02 12.51 10.51
N GLY A 81 33.00 13.25 9.96
CA GLY A 81 33.71 14.30 10.69
C GLY A 81 34.73 13.79 11.72
N THR A 82 34.99 12.47 11.78
CA THR A 82 35.96 11.86 12.70
C THR A 82 36.83 10.81 12.00
N ASP A 83 37.88 10.35 12.68
CA ASP A 83 38.71 9.23 12.22
C ASP A 83 38.28 7.86 12.80
N LEU A 84 37.18 7.82 13.55
CA LEU A 84 36.69 6.62 14.23
C LEU A 84 35.90 5.72 13.27
N ASP A 85 36.19 4.42 13.32
CA ASP A 85 35.40 3.42 12.61
C ASP A 85 34.05 3.23 13.31
N LEU A 86 32.98 3.11 12.53
CA LEU A 86 31.64 2.79 13.03
C LEU A 86 31.58 1.32 13.47
N PRO A 87 30.94 1.01 14.61
CA PRO A 87 30.62 -0.37 14.97
C PRO A 87 29.80 -1.04 13.86
N PRO A 88 29.98 -2.34 13.62
CA PRO A 88 29.32 -3.01 12.51
C PRO A 88 27.82 -3.15 12.78
N LEU A 89 27.04 -3.19 11.69
CA LEU A 89 25.67 -3.67 11.75
C LEU A 89 25.70 -5.20 11.88
N VAL A 90 25.16 -5.72 12.97
CA VAL A 90 25.05 -7.18 13.20
C VAL A 90 23.82 -7.68 12.47
N LEU A 91 24.04 -8.31 11.30
CA LEU A 91 22.99 -8.93 10.51
C LEU A 91 22.93 -10.42 10.81
N GLY A 92 21.79 -10.92 11.28
CA GLY A 92 21.59 -12.33 11.60
C GLY A 92 20.42 -12.91 10.82
N ARG A 93 20.51 -14.16 10.35
CA ARG A 93 19.39 -14.89 9.75
C ARG A 93 19.12 -16.19 10.46
N TYR A 94 17.86 -16.42 10.84
CA TYR A 94 17.38 -17.66 11.43
C TYR A 94 16.26 -18.23 10.58
N GLY A 95 16.56 -19.30 9.84
CA GLY A 95 15.60 -19.93 8.93
C GLY A 95 15.45 -19.21 7.59
N SER A 96 14.90 -19.95 6.62
CA SER A 96 14.64 -19.49 5.25
C SER A 96 13.46 -20.25 4.63
N ASP A 97 12.53 -20.71 5.46
CA ASP A 97 11.37 -21.50 5.03
C ASP A 97 10.36 -20.61 4.31
N PRO A 98 10.10 -20.82 3.00
CA PRO A 98 9.15 -20.00 2.24
C PRO A 98 7.69 -20.17 2.72
N GLY A 99 7.39 -21.19 3.53
CA GLY A 99 6.09 -21.42 4.16
C GLY A 99 5.85 -20.63 5.46
N LYS A 100 6.83 -19.82 5.89
CA LYS A 100 6.77 -18.96 7.08
C LYS A 100 6.96 -17.49 6.70
N PRO A 101 6.37 -16.55 7.45
CA PRO A 101 6.73 -15.13 7.31
C PRO A 101 8.18 -14.89 7.76
N THR A 102 8.79 -13.85 7.23
CA THR A 102 10.09 -13.33 7.68
C THR A 102 9.89 -12.03 8.45
N VAL A 103 10.23 -12.06 9.74
CA VAL A 103 10.17 -10.88 10.62
C VAL A 103 11.58 -10.31 10.77
N LEU A 104 11.76 -9.04 10.42
CA LEU A 104 12.97 -8.30 10.79
C LEU A 104 12.82 -7.77 12.21
N VAL A 105 13.83 -8.01 13.05
CA VAL A 105 13.92 -7.54 14.42
C VAL A 105 15.06 -6.53 14.51
N TYR A 106 14.75 -5.35 15.03
CA TYR A 106 15.73 -4.31 15.32
C TYR A 106 15.79 -3.99 16.82
N SER A 107 17.01 -3.78 17.28
CA SER A 107 17.44 -3.39 18.62
C SER A 107 18.85 -2.80 18.50
N HIS A 108 19.36 -2.18 19.56
CA HIS A 108 20.73 -1.66 19.60
C HIS A 108 21.54 -2.25 20.77
N TYR A 109 22.87 -2.22 20.64
CA TYR A 109 23.79 -2.81 21.62
C TYR A 109 24.76 -1.79 22.24
N ASP A 110 24.73 -0.53 21.78
CA ASP A 110 25.36 0.58 22.50
C ASP A 110 24.48 1.06 23.66
N VAL A 111 25.03 1.92 24.51
CA VAL A 111 24.35 2.43 25.70
C VAL A 111 24.78 3.86 26.02
N GLN A 112 23.91 4.64 26.66
CA GLN A 112 24.31 5.92 27.26
C GLN A 112 25.47 5.80 28.27
N PRO A 113 26.28 6.86 28.46
CA PRO A 113 27.21 6.95 29.58
C PRO A 113 26.55 6.75 30.94
N ALA A 114 27.31 6.22 31.89
CA ALA A 114 26.92 6.11 33.29
C ALA A 114 28.14 5.96 34.19
N SER A 115 28.11 6.62 35.34
CA SER A 115 29.12 6.52 36.39
C SER A 115 28.48 6.52 37.78
N ILE A 116 29.14 5.94 38.78
CA ILE A 116 28.62 5.96 40.16
C ILE A 116 28.47 7.41 40.68
N GLU A 117 29.34 8.31 40.22
CA GLU A 117 29.37 9.73 40.55
C GLU A 117 28.13 10.51 40.09
N ASP A 118 27.40 10.02 39.07
CA ASP A 118 26.17 10.63 38.59
C ASP A 118 25.01 10.50 39.59
N GLY A 119 25.18 9.67 40.63
CA GLY A 119 24.18 9.41 41.67
C GLY A 119 23.55 8.02 41.59
N TRP A 120 24.23 7.05 40.96
CA TRP A 120 23.77 5.67 40.94
C TRP A 120 23.88 5.02 42.34
N LYS A 121 22.91 4.18 42.66
CA LYS A 121 22.86 3.37 43.88
C LYS A 121 23.84 2.20 43.83
N HIS A 122 24.01 1.61 42.64
CA HIS A 122 24.92 0.50 42.35
C HIS A 122 25.83 0.86 41.19
N GLU A 123 26.98 0.19 41.07
CA GLU A 123 27.88 0.38 39.92
C GLU A 123 27.14 0.09 38.61
N PRO A 124 27.08 1.03 37.64
CA PRO A 124 26.17 0.95 36.50
C PRO A 124 26.43 -0.24 35.57
N PHE A 125 27.68 -0.69 35.45
CA PHE A 125 28.08 -1.84 34.62
C PHE A 125 28.28 -3.13 35.44
N VAL A 126 27.74 -3.17 36.67
CA VAL A 126 27.65 -4.38 37.49
C VAL A 126 26.16 -4.62 37.79
N MET A 127 25.54 -5.46 36.96
CA MET A 127 24.11 -5.73 37.07
C MET A 127 23.75 -6.25 38.46
N THR A 128 22.77 -5.61 39.10
CA THR A 128 22.30 -5.94 40.45
C THR A 128 20.81 -6.23 40.41
N VAL A 129 20.38 -7.38 40.93
CA VAL A 129 18.96 -7.69 41.09
C VAL A 129 18.53 -7.34 42.51
N GLU A 130 17.61 -6.38 42.65
CA GLU A 130 17.07 -5.96 43.95
C GLU A 130 16.02 -6.96 44.49
N GLU A 131 15.73 -6.88 45.79
CA GLU A 131 14.78 -7.78 46.48
C GLU A 131 13.35 -7.70 45.90
N ASP A 132 12.98 -6.54 45.34
CA ASP A 132 11.69 -6.30 44.69
C ASP A 132 11.65 -6.75 43.22
N GLY A 133 12.74 -7.36 42.72
CA GLY A 133 12.82 -7.94 41.38
C GLY A 133 13.23 -6.94 40.29
N LYS A 134 13.72 -5.75 40.63
CA LYS A 134 14.30 -4.81 39.65
C LYS A 134 15.71 -5.24 39.27
N ILE A 135 15.97 -5.38 37.98
CA ILE A 135 17.29 -5.69 37.42
C ILE A 135 17.95 -4.36 37.07
N CYS A 136 18.81 -3.85 37.96
CA CYS A 136 19.44 -2.54 37.83
C CYS A 136 20.78 -2.63 37.09
N GLY A 137 21.03 -1.70 36.17
CA GLY A 137 22.26 -1.56 35.40
C GLY A 137 22.05 -0.75 34.12
N ARG A 138 23.10 -0.06 33.65
CA ARG A 138 23.04 0.69 32.39
C ARG A 138 22.89 -0.27 31.21
N GLY A 139 21.85 -0.05 30.41
CA GLY A 139 21.48 -0.85 29.26
C GLY A 139 20.60 -2.06 29.56
N THR A 140 20.09 -2.16 30.79
CA THR A 140 19.16 -3.25 31.16
C THR A 140 17.82 -3.12 30.44
N SER A 141 17.29 -1.90 30.31
CA SER A 141 16.06 -1.63 29.57
C SER A 141 16.30 -1.02 28.19
N ASP A 142 17.48 -0.44 27.94
CA ASP A 142 17.78 0.33 26.72
C ASP A 142 19.20 0.04 26.19
N ASP A 143 19.40 -0.95 25.30
CA ASP A 143 18.40 -1.89 24.78
C ASP A 143 18.90 -3.36 24.86
N LYS A 144 19.89 -3.62 25.72
CA LYS A 144 20.49 -4.98 25.81
C LYS A 144 19.51 -6.01 26.36
N GLY A 145 18.64 -5.63 27.29
CA GLY A 145 17.58 -6.51 27.79
C GLY A 145 16.69 -7.02 26.66
N PRO A 146 15.94 -6.13 25.99
CA PRO A 146 15.07 -6.52 24.88
C PRO A 146 15.79 -7.27 23.76
N LEU A 147 17.01 -6.83 23.37
CA LEU A 147 17.86 -7.51 22.38
C LEU A 147 18.16 -8.97 22.75
N ILE A 148 18.70 -9.19 23.96
CA ILE A 148 19.10 -10.53 24.42
C ILE A 148 17.88 -11.43 24.62
N GLY A 149 16.71 -10.85 24.90
CA GLY A 149 15.46 -11.59 25.00
C GLY A 149 15.13 -12.39 23.73
N TRP A 150 15.48 -11.87 22.54
CA TRP A 150 15.28 -12.60 21.28
C TRP A 150 16.15 -13.85 21.17
N ILE A 151 17.40 -13.76 21.63
CA ILE A 151 18.34 -14.89 21.69
C ILE A 151 17.80 -15.96 22.68
N ASN A 152 17.34 -15.51 23.84
CA ASN A 152 16.75 -16.38 24.87
C ASN A 152 15.50 -17.09 24.38
N MET A 153 14.66 -16.41 23.60
CA MET A 153 13.45 -16.97 23.00
C MET A 153 13.79 -18.14 22.07
N ILE A 154 14.78 -17.99 21.18
CA ILE A 154 15.22 -19.09 20.30
C ILE A 154 15.69 -20.29 21.13
N GLU A 155 16.54 -20.06 22.14
CA GLU A 155 17.02 -21.15 23.01
C GLU A 155 15.87 -21.87 23.69
N ALA A 156 14.89 -21.15 24.23
CA ALA A 156 13.74 -21.75 24.91
C ALA A 156 12.93 -22.66 23.97
N PHE A 157 12.67 -22.25 22.72
CA PHE A 157 12.02 -23.10 21.70
C PHE A 157 12.84 -24.37 21.41
N GLN A 158 14.16 -24.24 21.26
CA GLN A 158 15.06 -25.37 21.03
C GLN A 158 15.02 -26.39 22.19
N LYS A 159 14.98 -25.92 23.44
CA LYS A 159 14.94 -26.79 24.63
C LYS A 159 13.65 -27.58 24.78
N VAL A 160 12.55 -27.12 24.20
CA VAL A 160 11.28 -27.88 24.13
C VAL A 160 11.08 -28.61 22.82
N ASN A 161 12.07 -28.56 21.92
CA ASN A 161 12.01 -29.17 20.58
C ASN A 161 10.76 -28.74 19.79
N VAL A 162 10.42 -27.45 19.89
CA VAL A 162 9.37 -26.79 19.12
C VAL A 162 10.06 -25.87 18.13
N ASP A 163 9.64 -25.93 16.88
CA ASP A 163 10.18 -25.09 15.81
C ASP A 163 9.75 -23.62 15.98
N VAL A 164 10.65 -22.68 15.67
CA VAL A 164 10.35 -21.25 15.75
C VAL A 164 9.31 -20.91 14.67
N PRO A 165 8.18 -20.24 15.00
CA PRO A 165 7.05 -20.13 14.08
C PRO A 165 7.28 -19.29 12.80
N ALA A 166 8.32 -18.45 12.77
CA ALA A 166 8.64 -17.53 11.68
C ALA A 166 10.14 -17.58 11.34
N ASN A 167 10.52 -17.15 10.14
CA ASN A 167 11.92 -16.81 9.86
C ASN A 167 12.25 -15.48 10.53
N LEU A 168 13.49 -15.31 10.98
CA LEU A 168 13.95 -14.07 11.60
C LEU A 168 15.14 -13.49 10.86
N ILE A 169 15.13 -12.17 10.75
CA ILE A 169 16.29 -11.37 10.38
C ILE A 169 16.58 -10.43 11.53
N PHE A 170 17.78 -10.48 12.08
CA PHE A 170 18.25 -9.55 13.09
C PHE A 170 19.03 -8.43 12.42
N CYS A 171 18.76 -7.20 12.82
CA CYS A 171 19.46 -6.00 12.38
C CYS A 171 19.79 -5.19 13.64
N PHE A 172 20.95 -5.45 14.25
CA PHE A 172 21.34 -4.78 15.49
C PHE A 172 22.50 -3.82 15.28
N GLU A 173 22.36 -2.58 15.73
CA GLU A 173 23.37 -1.52 15.58
C GLU A 173 24.04 -1.14 16.90
N GLY A 174 25.14 -0.38 16.81
CA GLY A 174 25.90 0.09 17.98
C GLY A 174 26.09 1.61 18.01
N MET A 175 25.18 2.38 17.41
CA MET A 175 25.25 3.83 17.35
C MET A 175 23.91 4.52 17.63
N GLU A 176 22.88 3.83 18.11
CA GLU A 176 21.53 4.41 18.28
C GLU A 176 21.57 5.64 19.20
N GLU A 177 22.26 5.49 20.33
CA GLU A 177 22.41 6.51 21.38
C GLU A 177 23.22 7.75 20.91
N THR A 178 23.81 7.62 19.72
CA THR A 178 24.56 8.67 19.02
C THR A 178 24.05 8.86 17.59
N ALA A 179 22.73 8.80 17.40
CA ALA A 179 22.00 9.16 16.19
C ALA A 179 22.16 8.19 15.00
N SER A 180 22.47 6.92 15.27
CA SER A 180 22.48 5.82 14.29
C SER A 180 23.35 6.08 13.05
N PHE A 181 24.52 6.70 13.24
CA PHE A 181 25.41 7.02 12.12
C PHE A 181 25.74 5.78 11.27
N GLY A 182 25.52 5.90 9.95
CA GLY A 182 25.78 4.82 8.98
C GLY A 182 24.64 3.82 8.80
N LEU A 183 23.67 3.75 9.72
CA LEU A 183 22.58 2.77 9.64
C LEU A 183 21.71 2.96 8.40
N ARG A 184 21.28 4.19 8.11
CA ARG A 184 20.43 4.48 6.94
C ARG A 184 21.06 3.98 5.64
N GLN A 185 22.35 4.29 5.41
CA GLN A 185 23.07 3.80 4.25
C GLN A 185 23.16 2.27 4.26
N GLY A 186 23.42 1.66 5.42
CA GLY A 186 23.42 0.20 5.58
C GLY A 186 22.07 -0.44 5.24
N LEU A 187 20.95 0.20 5.61
CA LEU A 187 19.60 -0.26 5.25
C LEU A 187 19.36 -0.15 3.74
N GLU A 188 19.70 0.97 3.13
CA GLU A 188 19.56 1.20 1.69
C GLU A 188 20.41 0.21 0.88
N ASP A 189 21.64 -0.06 1.33
CA ASP A 189 22.56 -1.02 0.69
C ASP A 189 22.02 -2.45 0.68
N GLU A 190 21.27 -2.84 1.71
CA GLU A 190 20.81 -4.22 1.95
C GLU A 190 19.31 -4.44 1.70
N ALA A 191 18.55 -3.37 1.38
CA ALA A 191 17.11 -3.40 1.17
C ALA A 191 16.67 -4.50 0.19
N ASP A 192 17.25 -4.52 -1.02
CA ASP A 192 16.97 -5.50 -2.07
C ASP A 192 17.87 -6.75 -2.01
N LYS A 193 18.70 -6.87 -0.95
CA LYS A 193 19.65 -7.98 -0.76
C LYS A 193 19.29 -8.78 0.49
N TYR A 194 19.86 -8.43 1.63
CA TYR A 194 19.65 -9.15 2.89
C TYR A 194 18.19 -9.08 3.34
N PHE A 195 17.52 -7.95 3.10
CA PHE A 195 16.16 -7.66 3.56
C PHE A 195 15.04 -7.94 2.54
N LYS A 196 15.37 -8.44 1.35
CA LYS A 196 14.43 -8.62 0.24
C LYS A 196 13.19 -9.46 0.59
N ASP A 197 13.35 -10.44 1.48
CA ASP A 197 12.29 -11.40 1.85
C ASP A 197 11.54 -11.00 3.13
N VAL A 198 11.79 -9.81 3.68
CA VAL A 198 11.13 -9.32 4.90
C VAL A 198 9.64 -9.06 4.62
N ASP A 199 8.77 -9.61 5.46
CA ASP A 199 7.33 -9.34 5.43
C ASP A 199 6.98 -8.15 6.34
N VAL A 200 7.55 -8.09 7.55
CA VAL A 200 7.29 -7.06 8.57
C VAL A 200 8.52 -6.78 9.42
N VAL A 201 8.54 -5.61 10.06
CA VAL A 201 9.59 -5.18 11.00
C VAL A 201 9.01 -5.11 12.43
N CYS A 202 9.83 -5.45 13.41
CA CYS A 202 9.56 -5.35 14.84
C CYS A 202 10.73 -4.66 15.55
N ILE A 203 10.46 -3.56 16.23
CA ILE A 203 11.42 -2.80 17.04
C ILE A 203 11.07 -3.03 18.50
N THR A 204 12.06 -3.41 19.32
CA THR A 204 11.87 -3.71 20.75
C THR A 204 12.45 -2.67 21.70
N ASP A 205 12.64 -1.44 21.22
CA ASP A 205 13.18 -0.30 21.96
C ASP A 205 12.08 0.74 22.26
N VAL A 206 11.01 0.29 22.93
CA VAL A 206 9.88 1.13 23.37
C VAL A 206 9.38 0.66 24.72
N VAL A 207 8.68 1.54 25.43
CA VAL A 207 8.16 1.29 26.78
C VAL A 207 6.63 1.33 26.81
N TRP A 208 6.03 0.83 27.89
CA TRP A 208 4.61 1.06 28.13
C TRP A 208 4.31 2.53 28.43
N VAL A 209 3.03 2.89 28.30
CA VAL A 209 2.56 4.24 28.65
C VAL A 209 2.63 4.54 30.14
N SER A 210 2.51 3.51 30.98
CA SER A 210 2.57 3.60 32.44
C SER A 210 2.97 2.25 33.02
N ASP A 211 3.29 2.23 34.31
CA ASP A 211 3.62 0.99 35.00
C ASP A 211 2.39 0.07 35.17
N GLU A 212 1.19 0.65 35.15
CA GLU A 212 -0.07 -0.06 35.38
C GLU A 212 -0.82 -0.45 34.10
N GLN A 213 -0.57 0.25 32.99
CA GLN A 213 -1.24 0.04 31.71
C GLN A 213 -0.29 -0.57 30.68
N ILE A 214 -0.54 -1.83 30.35
CA ILE A 214 0.06 -2.48 29.17
C ILE A 214 -0.46 -1.77 27.93
N SER A 215 0.46 -1.41 27.03
CA SER A 215 0.13 -0.70 25.80
C SER A 215 0.97 -1.18 24.63
N VAL A 216 0.53 -0.87 23.41
CA VAL A 216 1.30 -0.99 22.18
C VAL A 216 1.24 0.37 21.47
N PRO A 217 2.38 1.06 21.29
CA PRO A 217 2.40 2.34 20.60
C PRO A 217 2.27 2.13 19.09
N GLN A 218 1.37 2.87 18.45
CA GLN A 218 1.15 2.85 16.99
C GLN A 218 1.67 4.11 16.31
N GLY A 219 2.25 5.05 17.08
CA GLY A 219 2.81 6.26 16.51
C GLY A 219 3.77 6.96 17.47
N LEU A 220 4.73 7.65 16.87
CA LEU A 220 5.74 8.46 17.54
C LEU A 220 5.71 9.86 16.92
N ARG A 221 6.00 10.86 17.74
CA ARG A 221 6.20 12.20 17.21
C ARG A 221 7.46 12.27 16.36
N GLY A 222 7.50 13.23 15.44
CA GLY A 222 8.76 13.63 14.82
C GLY A 222 9.50 14.60 15.71
N ILE A 223 10.73 14.93 15.34
CA ILE A 223 11.52 15.98 15.99
C ILE A 223 12.22 16.83 14.94
N ILE A 224 12.04 18.14 15.02
CA ILE A 224 12.79 19.10 14.21
C ILE A 224 13.64 19.94 15.16
N PHE A 225 14.95 19.76 15.10
CA PHE A 225 15.89 20.45 15.98
C PHE A 225 16.47 21.67 15.27
N TYR A 226 16.51 22.80 15.97
CA TYR A 226 17.01 24.06 15.44
C TYR A 226 18.22 24.54 16.23
N LEU A 227 19.23 25.01 15.49
CA LEU A 227 20.33 25.80 16.01
C LEU A 227 20.20 27.22 15.44
N VAL A 228 19.93 28.19 16.30
CA VAL A 228 19.88 29.60 15.92
C VAL A 228 21.15 30.27 16.42
N THR A 229 21.97 30.72 15.49
CA THR A 229 23.24 31.39 15.79
C THR A 229 23.08 32.89 15.60
N ILE A 230 23.44 33.67 16.64
CA ILE A 230 23.50 35.14 16.55
C ILE A 230 24.94 35.57 16.78
N THR A 231 25.48 36.32 15.82
CA THR A 231 26.86 36.83 15.85
C THR A 231 26.83 38.36 15.85
N GLY A 232 27.46 38.98 16.85
CA GLY A 232 27.55 40.43 16.99
C GLY A 232 28.97 40.93 16.83
N ALA A 233 29.56 41.43 17.93
CA ALA A 233 30.93 41.93 17.93
C ALA A 233 31.94 40.81 17.59
N LYS A 234 33.13 41.20 17.12
CA LYS A 234 34.20 40.24 16.75
C LYS A 234 34.73 39.42 17.93
N VAL A 235 34.62 39.96 19.14
CA VAL A 235 35.06 39.38 20.41
C VAL A 235 34.10 39.82 21.51
N ASP A 236 34.06 39.07 22.60
CA ASP A 236 33.29 39.43 23.78
C ASP A 236 33.63 40.84 24.27
N ALA A 237 32.61 41.57 24.72
CA ALA A 237 32.74 42.96 25.12
C ALA A 237 32.47 43.15 26.61
N HIS A 238 33.20 44.07 27.26
CA HIS A 238 32.96 44.40 28.67
C HIS A 238 31.60 45.10 28.83
N SER A 239 30.65 44.48 29.53
CA SER A 239 29.26 44.98 29.64
C SER A 239 29.14 46.38 30.26
N GLY A 240 30.01 46.75 31.20
CA GLY A 240 30.01 48.11 31.75
C GLY A 240 30.59 49.18 30.80
N GLY A 241 31.39 48.77 29.82
CA GLY A 241 32.03 49.68 28.86
C GLY A 241 31.19 49.89 27.60
N PHE A 242 30.52 48.83 27.16
CA PHE A 242 29.76 48.80 25.90
C PHE A 242 28.25 48.61 26.09
N GLY A 243 27.78 48.35 27.32
CA GLY A 243 26.36 48.18 27.60
C GLY A 243 25.57 49.43 27.27
N GLY A 244 24.52 49.26 26.46
CA GLY A 244 23.72 50.36 25.89
C GLY A 244 24.33 51.05 24.66
N GLN A 245 25.54 50.66 24.22
CA GLN A 245 26.17 51.17 23.00
C GLN A 245 26.02 50.22 21.80
N ILE A 246 26.08 48.91 22.02
CA ILE A 246 26.09 47.89 20.94
C ILE A 246 24.81 47.06 20.92
N SER A 247 24.48 46.48 19.77
CA SER A 247 23.45 45.43 19.67
C SER A 247 23.98 44.16 20.33
N GLU A 248 23.34 43.71 21.40
CA GLU A 248 23.82 42.58 22.19
C GLU A 248 23.19 41.26 21.70
N PRO A 249 23.98 40.26 21.28
CA PRO A 249 23.44 38.97 20.81
C PRO A 249 22.48 38.29 21.79
N MET A 250 22.73 38.44 23.10
CA MET A 250 21.86 37.88 24.14
C MET A 250 20.48 38.54 24.15
N THR A 251 20.40 39.85 23.91
CA THR A 251 19.12 40.56 23.84
C THR A 251 18.29 40.04 22.67
N ASP A 252 18.91 39.87 21.51
CA ASP A 252 18.22 39.34 20.33
C ASP A 252 17.76 37.90 20.55
N MET A 253 18.64 37.05 21.10
CA MET A 253 18.35 35.65 21.36
C MET A 253 17.15 35.48 22.30
N VAL A 254 17.10 36.22 23.40
CA VAL A 254 15.98 36.17 24.36
C VAL A 254 14.67 36.62 23.71
N ASN A 255 14.70 37.65 22.86
CA ASN A 255 13.50 38.13 22.15
C ASN A 255 13.00 37.12 21.09
N ILE A 256 13.92 36.44 20.39
CA ILE A 256 13.57 35.36 19.47
C ILE A 256 12.96 34.19 20.24
N MET A 257 13.67 33.66 21.24
CA MET A 257 13.24 32.45 21.96
C MET A 257 11.90 32.65 22.70
N SER A 258 11.69 33.81 23.33
CA SER A 258 10.42 34.14 24.01
C SER A 258 9.23 34.33 23.06
N SER A 259 9.47 34.45 21.75
CA SER A 259 8.42 34.56 20.75
C SER A 259 7.96 33.22 20.16
N LEU A 260 8.58 32.11 20.55
CA LEU A 260 8.32 30.79 19.95
C LEU A 260 7.18 30.03 20.65
N VAL A 261 7.09 30.12 21.98
CA VAL A 261 6.13 29.39 22.81
C VAL A 261 5.72 30.24 24.02
N ASP A 262 4.47 30.17 24.44
CA ASP A 262 3.98 30.84 25.65
C ASP A 262 4.13 29.98 26.93
N ALA A 263 3.79 30.57 28.08
CA ALA A 263 3.88 29.91 29.39
C ALA A 263 2.88 28.73 29.57
N ASN A 264 1.87 28.61 28.71
CA ASN A 264 0.93 27.49 28.69
C ASN A 264 1.35 26.39 27.70
N GLY A 265 2.52 26.53 27.07
CA GLY A 265 3.02 25.58 26.07
C GLY A 265 2.41 25.76 24.67
N LYS A 266 1.65 26.83 24.42
CA LYS A 266 1.12 27.11 23.08
C LYS A 266 2.23 27.66 22.20
N ILE A 267 2.44 27.02 21.05
CA ILE A 267 3.38 27.46 20.04
C ILE A 267 2.82 28.73 19.37
N LEU A 268 3.67 29.75 19.24
CA LEU A 268 3.29 31.08 18.74
C LEU A 268 3.65 31.29 17.27
N VAL A 269 4.30 30.32 16.64
CA VAL A 269 4.63 30.34 15.20
C VAL A 269 3.33 30.22 14.37
N PRO A 270 3.04 31.18 13.46
CA PRO A 270 1.79 31.21 12.70
C PRO A 270 1.53 29.96 11.84
N GLY A 271 0.32 29.43 11.96
CA GLY A 271 -0.20 28.29 11.19
C GLY A 271 0.52 26.95 11.45
N ILE A 272 1.24 26.83 12.57
CA ILE A 272 1.86 25.57 13.00
C ILE A 272 0.81 24.47 13.30
N TYR A 273 -0.43 24.85 13.56
CA TYR A 273 -1.53 23.94 13.90
C TYR A 273 -2.42 23.58 12.70
N ASP A 274 -2.17 24.13 11.51
CA ASP A 274 -3.07 24.01 10.34
C ASP A 274 -3.30 22.54 9.92
N ASN A 275 -2.25 21.71 10.04
CA ASN A 275 -2.27 20.30 9.64
C ASN A 275 -2.34 19.33 10.83
N VAL A 276 -2.74 19.81 12.02
CA VAL A 276 -2.88 18.95 13.20
C VAL A 276 -4.25 18.29 13.17
N GLN A 277 -4.26 16.96 13.11
CA GLN A 277 -5.50 16.19 13.10
C GLN A 277 -6.34 16.46 14.37
N ALA A 278 -7.65 16.62 14.19
CA ALA A 278 -8.57 16.75 15.30
C ALA A 278 -8.66 15.44 16.09
N VAL A 279 -8.65 15.53 17.41
CA VAL A 279 -8.87 14.38 18.29
C VAL A 279 -10.37 14.09 18.33
N THR A 280 -10.75 12.87 18.01
CA THR A 280 -12.15 12.43 18.05
C THR A 280 -12.65 12.32 19.49
N LYS A 281 -13.97 12.32 19.67
CA LYS A 281 -14.57 12.15 20.99
C LYS A 281 -14.24 10.77 21.57
N GLU A 282 -14.26 9.75 20.73
CA GLU A 282 -13.98 8.36 21.08
C GLU A 282 -12.53 8.19 21.54
N GLU A 283 -11.56 8.79 20.82
CA GLU A 283 -10.16 8.82 21.24
C GLU A 283 -10.00 9.53 22.59
N TYR A 284 -10.62 10.70 22.75
CA TYR A 284 -10.52 11.46 24.00
C TYR A 284 -11.07 10.68 25.20
N GLU A 285 -12.23 10.05 25.06
CA GLU A 285 -12.82 9.19 26.09
C GLU A 285 -11.97 7.95 26.38
N SER A 286 -11.26 7.41 25.38
CA SER A 286 -10.33 6.29 25.59
C SER A 286 -9.16 6.70 26.49
N TYR A 287 -8.64 7.92 26.33
CA TYR A 287 -7.53 8.44 27.14
C TYR A 287 -7.92 8.68 28.60
N GLN A 288 -9.19 8.99 28.86
CA GLN A 288 -9.71 9.09 30.23
C GLN A 288 -9.78 7.73 30.94
N LYS A 289 -9.92 6.64 30.19
CA LYS A 289 -10.11 5.27 30.72
C LYS A 289 -8.80 4.52 30.95
N LEU A 290 -7.68 5.04 30.45
CA LEU A 290 -6.36 4.42 30.66
C LEU A 290 -6.00 4.40 32.15
N SER A 291 -5.49 3.26 32.62
CA SER A 291 -5.06 3.11 34.00
C SER A 291 -3.64 3.66 34.17
N ILE A 292 -3.50 4.95 34.43
CA ILE A 292 -2.20 5.62 34.57
C ILE A 292 -2.15 6.27 35.96
N SER A 293 -1.14 5.94 36.76
CA SER A 293 -0.92 6.63 38.05
C SER A 293 -0.50 8.09 37.83
N GLU A 294 -0.72 8.97 38.82
CA GLU A 294 -0.23 10.37 38.72
C GLU A 294 1.28 10.43 38.52
N ASP A 295 2.06 9.57 39.19
CA ASP A 295 3.51 9.53 39.05
C ASP A 295 3.94 9.12 37.63
N SER A 296 3.30 8.11 37.02
CA SER A 296 3.54 7.71 35.63
C SER A 296 3.06 8.77 34.63
N LEU A 297 1.90 9.39 34.88
CA LEU A 297 1.37 10.45 34.03
C LEU A 297 2.35 11.64 33.99
N TYR A 298 2.93 12.01 35.13
CA TYR A 298 3.82 13.16 35.24
C TYR A 298 5.30 12.81 35.13
N GLY A 299 5.66 11.55 34.85
CA GLY A 299 7.02 11.11 34.57
C GLY A 299 8.03 11.47 35.66
N GLY A 300 7.63 11.41 36.93
CA GLY A 300 8.50 11.75 38.06
C GLY A 300 8.87 13.23 38.20
N THR A 301 8.22 14.15 37.46
CA THR A 301 8.49 15.61 37.54
C THR A 301 8.02 16.27 38.84
N GLY A 302 7.41 15.52 39.75
CA GLY A 302 6.82 16.03 40.99
C GLY A 302 5.52 16.80 40.78
N GLY A 303 4.70 16.39 39.80
CA GLY A 303 3.32 16.88 39.60
C GLY A 303 3.18 18.22 38.88
N ARG A 304 4.16 18.63 38.07
CA ARG A 304 4.16 19.94 37.37
C ARG A 304 3.58 19.82 35.95
N SER A 305 2.27 19.61 35.85
CA SER A 305 1.55 19.53 34.57
C SER A 305 1.04 20.90 34.09
N LEU A 306 0.99 21.10 32.77
CA LEU A 306 0.28 22.23 32.14
C LEU A 306 -1.24 21.97 32.00
N HIS A 307 -1.67 20.74 32.27
CA HIS A 307 -3.05 20.29 32.10
C HIS A 307 -3.59 19.66 33.38
N ASP A 308 -4.85 19.97 33.70
CA ASP A 308 -5.50 19.58 34.95
C ASP A 308 -6.02 18.12 34.95
N ASN A 309 -6.10 17.48 33.79
CA ASN A 309 -6.59 16.11 33.67
C ASN A 309 -5.75 15.26 32.71
N GLN A 310 -5.85 13.94 32.90
CA GLN A 310 -5.11 12.93 32.15
C GLN A 310 -5.31 13.02 30.65
N ALA A 311 -6.56 13.10 30.17
CA ALA A 311 -6.83 13.09 28.74
C ALA A 311 -6.23 14.30 28.03
N ASP A 312 -6.33 15.49 28.61
CA ASP A 312 -5.70 16.69 28.05
C ASP A 312 -4.17 16.58 28.05
N ALA A 313 -3.57 16.04 29.12
CA ALA A 313 -2.14 15.80 29.19
C ALA A 313 -1.66 14.79 28.13
N LEU A 314 -2.43 13.74 27.86
CA LEU A 314 -2.13 12.74 26.83
C LEU A 314 -2.34 13.29 25.42
N VAL A 315 -3.42 14.05 25.18
CA VAL A 315 -3.62 14.78 23.91
C VAL A 315 -2.45 15.71 23.62
N ALA A 316 -2.03 16.48 24.62
CA ALA A 316 -0.89 17.37 24.51
C ALA A 316 0.45 16.65 24.38
N ARG A 317 0.54 15.35 24.69
CA ARG A 317 1.74 14.49 24.55
C ARG A 317 1.75 13.63 23.29
N TRP A 318 0.59 13.35 22.70
CA TRP A 318 0.49 12.38 21.59
C TRP A 318 -0.03 13.01 20.30
N LYS A 319 -0.99 13.93 20.40
CA LYS A 319 -1.79 14.38 19.26
C LYS A 319 -1.60 15.85 18.89
N LYS A 320 -0.92 16.63 19.73
CA LYS A 320 -0.56 18.03 19.44
C LYS A 320 0.95 18.20 19.25
N PRO A 321 1.44 19.17 18.46
CA PRO A 321 2.85 19.50 18.46
C PRO A 321 3.26 20.17 19.77
N SER A 322 4.54 20.08 20.13
CA SER A 322 5.12 20.80 21.27
C SER A 322 6.44 21.47 20.89
N LEU A 323 6.83 22.51 21.62
CA LEU A 323 8.11 23.18 21.47
C LEU A 323 8.82 23.25 22.82
N SER A 324 10.12 22.94 22.80
CA SER A 324 10.97 23.04 23.99
C SER A 324 12.19 23.90 23.69
N LEU A 325 12.47 24.85 24.57
CA LEU A 325 13.69 25.65 24.58
C LEU A 325 14.74 24.95 25.44
N HIS A 326 15.88 24.57 24.87
CA HIS A 326 16.85 23.68 25.53
C HIS A 326 17.97 24.45 26.23
N ARG A 327 18.70 25.30 25.48
CA ARG A 327 19.90 25.98 25.97
C ARG A 327 20.29 27.16 25.08
N ILE A 328 21.05 28.10 25.63
CA ILE A 328 21.87 29.06 24.89
C ILE A 328 23.35 28.75 25.20
N GLU A 329 24.12 28.35 24.19
CA GLU A 329 25.54 28.05 24.30
C GLU A 329 26.42 29.26 24.03
N ASN A 330 27.69 29.20 24.47
CA ASN A 330 28.67 30.29 24.45
C ASN A 330 28.35 31.50 25.34
N ALA A 331 27.36 31.39 26.24
CA ALA A 331 27.29 32.23 27.43
C ALA A 331 28.28 31.70 28.46
N LEU A 332 29.20 32.55 28.95
CA LEU A 332 30.31 32.13 29.83
C LEU A 332 29.83 31.30 31.04
N PRO A 333 30.18 30.00 31.12
CA PRO A 333 29.88 29.19 32.29
C PRO A 333 30.85 29.55 33.42
N GLY A 334 30.34 30.04 34.54
CA GLY A 334 31.15 30.38 35.70
C GLY A 334 30.32 30.47 36.96
N ALA A 335 30.88 30.04 38.09
CA ALA A 335 30.28 30.27 39.40
C ALA A 335 30.37 31.76 39.75
N GLY A 336 29.26 32.49 39.58
CA GLY A 336 29.15 33.91 39.98
C GLY A 336 28.66 34.84 38.87
N ALA A 337 28.84 36.15 39.09
CA ALA A 337 28.45 37.18 38.12
C ALA A 337 29.60 37.48 37.14
N VAL A 338 29.33 37.33 35.85
CA VAL A 338 30.29 37.64 34.77
C VAL A 338 29.75 38.84 33.97
N THR A 339 30.50 39.95 33.97
CA THR A 339 30.09 41.21 33.33
C THR A 339 30.56 41.28 31.86
N SER A 340 30.20 40.28 31.05
CA SER A 340 30.58 40.17 29.63
C SER A 340 29.36 40.14 28.71
N ILE A 341 29.45 40.79 27.55
CA ILE A 341 28.50 40.69 26.43
C ILE A 341 29.09 39.69 25.43
N PRO A 342 28.45 38.52 25.20
CA PRO A 342 28.96 37.52 24.28
C PRO A 342 29.00 38.01 22.83
N ALA A 343 30.07 37.68 22.10
CA ALA A 343 30.19 37.96 20.66
C ALA A 343 29.31 37.05 19.80
N LYS A 344 29.19 35.77 20.18
CA LYS A 344 28.46 34.76 19.42
C LYS A 344 27.73 33.84 20.38
N LEU A 345 26.46 33.54 20.08
CA LEU A 345 25.62 32.64 20.86
C LEU A 345 24.90 31.66 19.94
N VAL A 346 24.64 30.45 20.45
CA VAL A 346 23.83 29.44 19.74
C VAL A 346 22.66 29.05 20.63
N GLY A 347 21.45 29.43 20.22
CA GLY A 347 20.20 29.02 20.85
C GLY A 347 19.75 27.67 20.28
N LYS A 348 19.37 26.74 21.17
CA LYS A 348 18.92 25.40 20.82
C LYS A 348 17.48 25.20 21.25
N PHE A 349 16.61 24.83 20.32
CA PHE A 349 15.22 24.46 20.60
C PHE A 349 14.76 23.36 19.63
N SER A 350 13.69 22.67 19.95
CA SER A 350 13.10 21.69 19.03
C SER A 350 11.58 21.74 19.02
N PHE A 351 11.03 21.32 17.88
CA PHE A 351 9.62 21.01 17.71
C PHE A 351 9.43 19.50 17.75
N ARG A 352 8.39 19.04 18.44
CA ARG A 352 7.86 17.70 18.24
C ARG A 352 6.67 17.79 17.29
N THR A 353 6.72 17.09 16.17
CA THR A 353 5.63 17.05 15.17
C THR A 353 4.73 15.85 15.41
N VAL A 354 3.48 15.93 14.94
CA VAL A 354 2.50 14.83 15.00
C VAL A 354 2.10 14.43 13.57
N PRO A 355 1.41 13.30 13.36
CA PRO A 355 0.98 12.87 12.04
C PRO A 355 0.39 13.99 11.18
N PHE A 356 0.71 13.95 9.89
CA PHE A 356 0.34 14.93 8.84
C PHE A 356 1.05 16.29 8.91
N MET A 357 1.93 16.54 9.88
CA MET A 357 2.82 17.71 9.88
C MET A 357 4.12 17.41 9.14
N LYS A 358 4.24 17.80 7.87
CA LYS A 358 5.49 17.64 7.08
C LYS A 358 6.57 18.59 7.58
N TRP A 359 7.78 18.09 7.79
CA TRP A 359 8.86 18.90 8.39
C TRP A 359 9.25 20.12 7.52
N GLU A 360 9.13 20.04 6.19
CA GLU A 360 9.45 21.14 5.28
C GLU A 360 8.54 22.36 5.51
N ASP A 361 7.24 22.13 5.69
CA ASP A 361 6.25 23.17 5.96
C ASP A 361 6.52 23.84 7.31
N ILE A 362 6.91 23.03 8.31
CA ILE A 362 7.25 23.52 9.64
C ILE A 362 8.54 24.34 9.58
N ASP A 363 9.57 23.86 8.89
CA ASP A 363 10.82 24.58 8.71
C ASP A 363 10.63 25.93 8.04
N GLN A 364 9.85 25.98 6.97
CA GLN A 364 9.52 27.23 6.30
C GLN A 364 8.86 28.24 7.26
N ARG A 365 7.88 27.80 8.05
CA ARG A 365 7.15 28.64 9.01
C ARG A 365 8.03 29.12 10.17
N VAL A 366 8.86 28.23 10.73
CA VAL A 366 9.77 28.54 11.84
C VAL A 366 10.86 29.51 11.38
N ARG A 367 11.51 29.24 10.24
CA ARG A 367 12.52 30.15 9.68
C ARG A 367 11.93 31.52 9.40
N LYS A 368 10.73 31.59 8.83
CA LYS A 368 10.03 32.86 8.61
C LYS A 368 9.79 33.60 9.92
N HIS A 369 9.22 32.93 10.93
CA HIS A 369 8.96 33.54 12.23
C HIS A 369 10.24 34.06 12.88
N VAL A 370 11.30 33.24 12.96
CA VAL A 370 12.57 33.66 13.57
C VAL A 370 13.17 34.86 12.83
N LYS A 371 13.16 34.86 11.49
CA LYS A 371 13.66 35.99 10.68
C LYS A 371 12.83 37.26 10.89
N ASP A 372 11.51 37.18 10.78
CA ASP A 372 10.61 38.33 10.98
C ASP A 372 10.80 38.93 12.38
N ARG A 373 10.96 38.08 13.41
CA ARG A 373 11.21 38.54 14.79
C ARG A 373 12.57 39.20 14.92
N PHE A 374 13.63 38.61 14.36
CA PHE A 374 14.96 39.22 14.36
C PHE A 374 14.98 40.58 13.65
N GLU A 375 14.38 40.67 12.46
CA GLU A 375 14.28 41.91 11.69
C GLU A 375 13.53 43.01 12.46
N SER A 376 12.46 42.64 13.18
CA SER A 376 11.66 43.59 13.98
C SER A 376 12.44 44.26 15.13
N LEU A 377 13.55 43.65 15.57
CA LEU A 377 14.40 44.22 16.62
C LEU A 377 15.29 45.35 16.10
N GLY A 378 15.46 45.48 14.78
CA GLY A 378 16.37 46.46 14.18
C GLY A 378 17.84 46.25 14.55
N SER A 379 18.20 45.03 14.97
CA SER A 379 19.55 44.67 15.43
C SER A 379 20.60 44.83 14.31
N LYS A 380 21.86 45.04 14.71
CA LYS A 380 23.03 45.06 13.81
C LYS A 380 23.80 43.74 13.81
N ASN A 381 23.30 42.73 14.54
CA ASN A 381 23.89 41.40 14.57
C ASN A 381 23.53 40.60 13.30
N GLU A 382 24.19 39.46 13.12
CA GLU A 382 23.94 38.50 12.05
C GLU A 382 23.19 37.27 12.61
N LEU A 383 22.30 36.70 11.80
CA LEU A 383 21.46 35.55 12.14
C LEU A 383 21.72 34.39 11.17
N GLU A 384 21.95 33.21 11.72
CA GLU A 384 22.02 31.94 11.00
C GLU A 384 21.09 30.92 11.66
N ILE A 385 20.46 30.05 10.85
CA ILE A 385 19.51 29.04 11.31
C ILE A 385 19.85 27.71 10.66
N GLU A 386 20.19 26.71 11.46
CA GLU A 386 20.35 25.31 11.05
C GLU A 386 19.13 24.49 11.52
N CYS A 387 18.76 23.47 10.74
CA CYS A 387 17.60 22.62 10.99
C CYS A 387 18.00 21.15 10.78
N HIS A 388 17.68 20.30 11.74
CA HIS A 388 17.88 18.85 11.70
C HIS A 388 16.52 18.15 11.87
N PRO A 389 15.85 17.78 10.77
CA PRO A 389 14.50 17.22 10.82
C PRO A 389 14.51 15.69 10.90
N ASN A 390 13.58 15.15 11.67
CA ASN A 390 13.10 13.78 11.63
C ASN A 390 11.57 13.81 11.67
N ASP A 391 10.94 13.23 10.66
CA ASP A 391 9.49 13.16 10.57
C ASP A 391 8.88 12.26 11.67
N TRP A 392 7.57 12.41 11.85
CA TRP A 392 6.77 11.55 12.71
C TRP A 392 6.63 10.14 12.12
N PHE A 393 6.24 9.20 12.99
CA PHE A 393 5.98 7.81 12.62
C PHE A 393 4.56 7.42 13.03
N TYR A 394 3.87 6.66 12.19
CA TYR A 394 2.54 6.13 12.47
C TYR A 394 2.27 4.85 11.69
N GLU A 395 1.56 3.91 12.30
CA GLU A 395 1.02 2.71 11.69
C GLU A 395 -0.44 2.49 12.11
N GLU A 396 -1.20 1.87 11.21
CA GLU A 396 -2.58 1.48 11.50
C GLU A 396 -2.59 0.18 12.32
N ALA A 397 -3.21 0.21 13.50
CA ALA A 397 -3.34 -0.98 14.33
C ALA A 397 -4.15 -2.12 13.66
N SER A 398 -4.93 -1.82 12.62
CA SER A 398 -5.66 -2.83 11.83
C SER A 398 -4.72 -3.73 11.00
N HIS A 399 -3.47 -3.30 10.75
CA HIS A 399 -2.50 -4.12 10.05
C HIS A 399 -2.23 -5.41 10.84
N TRP A 400 -2.11 -6.53 10.13
CA TRP A 400 -2.05 -7.86 10.71
C TRP A 400 -0.85 -8.06 11.65
N ASN A 401 0.22 -7.30 11.46
CA ASN A 401 1.39 -7.25 12.34
C ASN A 401 1.04 -6.75 13.75
N TYR A 402 0.26 -5.65 13.83
CA TYR A 402 -0.21 -5.09 15.09
C TYR A 402 -1.27 -5.98 15.73
N GLN A 403 -2.17 -6.57 14.94
CA GLN A 403 -3.14 -7.56 15.44
C GLN A 403 -2.46 -8.78 16.07
N ALA A 404 -1.36 -9.25 15.48
CA ALA A 404 -0.55 -10.30 16.06
C ALA A 404 0.07 -9.89 17.41
N ALA A 405 0.62 -8.68 17.51
CA ALA A 405 1.17 -8.14 18.75
C ALA A 405 0.11 -7.98 19.85
N ILE A 406 -1.06 -7.47 19.51
CA ILE A 406 -2.20 -7.32 20.43
C ILE A 406 -2.62 -8.69 20.98
N GLN A 407 -2.80 -9.67 20.09
CA GLN A 407 -3.19 -11.02 20.50
C GLN A 407 -2.10 -11.72 21.31
N ALA A 408 -0.82 -11.54 20.94
CA ALA A 408 0.30 -12.07 21.69
C ALA A 408 0.41 -11.48 23.10
N THR A 409 0.18 -10.17 23.23
CA THR A 409 0.13 -9.48 24.52
C THR A 409 -1.02 -10.00 25.38
N ARG A 410 -2.21 -10.18 24.80
CA ARG A 410 -3.35 -10.83 25.47
C ARG A 410 -3.02 -12.25 25.93
N ASN A 411 -2.28 -13.02 25.14
CA ASN A 411 -1.89 -14.39 25.49
C ASN A 411 -0.94 -14.44 26.70
N VAL A 412 -0.06 -13.44 26.86
CA VAL A 412 0.94 -13.41 27.95
C VAL A 412 0.37 -12.80 29.22
N TRP A 413 -0.35 -11.67 29.13
CA TRP A 413 -0.83 -10.93 30.30
C TRP A 413 -2.32 -11.10 30.60
N GLY A 414 -3.09 -11.75 29.72
CA GLY A 414 -4.52 -11.99 29.92
C GLY A 414 -5.40 -10.74 29.78
N VAL A 415 -4.85 -9.62 29.32
CA VAL A 415 -5.54 -8.34 29.15
C VAL A 415 -5.29 -7.76 27.77
N ASP A 416 -6.22 -6.93 27.31
CA ASP A 416 -6.05 -6.18 26.06
C ASP A 416 -5.06 -5.03 26.26
N PRO A 417 -4.01 -4.92 25.44
CA PRO A 417 -3.16 -3.74 25.47
C PRO A 417 -3.92 -2.51 24.99
N ALA A 418 -3.66 -1.37 25.61
CA ALA A 418 -4.10 -0.09 25.10
C ALA A 418 -3.31 0.29 23.84
N LEU A 419 -3.99 0.76 22.80
CA LEU A 419 -3.32 1.39 21.67
C LEU A 419 -2.98 2.82 22.03
N THR A 420 -1.69 3.16 21.93
CA THR A 420 -1.17 4.44 22.40
C THR A 420 -0.29 5.09 21.33
N CYS A 421 0.13 6.32 21.58
CA CYS A 421 1.26 6.91 20.87
C CYS A 421 2.29 7.34 21.89
N GLU A 422 3.48 7.76 21.45
CA GLU A 422 4.47 8.35 22.34
C GLU A 422 4.84 9.78 21.93
N GLY A 423 5.26 10.56 22.94
CA GLY A 423 5.76 11.92 22.73
C GLY A 423 7.22 11.98 22.25
N GLY A 424 7.94 10.86 22.34
CA GLY A 424 9.30 10.68 21.85
C GLY A 424 9.37 10.49 20.33
N SER A 425 10.58 10.30 19.83
CA SER A 425 10.86 10.03 18.41
C SER A 425 11.90 8.94 18.34
N ILE A 426 11.66 7.94 17.50
CA ILE A 426 12.64 6.89 17.17
C ILE A 426 12.81 6.96 15.65
N PRO A 427 13.77 7.76 15.14
CA PRO A 427 13.95 8.00 13.70
C PRO A 427 14.07 6.72 12.88
N ILE A 428 14.69 5.68 13.46
CA ILE A 428 14.94 4.42 12.77
C ILE A 428 13.65 3.69 12.36
N ALA A 429 12.55 3.86 13.11
CA ALA A 429 11.26 3.26 12.76
C ALA A 429 10.77 3.79 11.41
N LEU A 430 10.99 5.08 11.15
CA LEU A 430 10.64 5.71 9.89
C LEU A 430 11.59 5.32 8.76
N ASP A 431 12.88 5.20 9.03
CA ASP A 431 13.86 4.74 8.03
C ASP A 431 13.55 3.30 7.58
N PHE A 432 13.25 2.38 8.49
CA PHE A 432 12.78 1.04 8.11
C PHE A 432 11.51 1.08 7.27
N LYS A 433 10.53 1.89 7.67
CA LYS A 433 9.27 2.04 6.93
C LYS A 433 9.49 2.59 5.52
N LYS A 434 10.28 3.65 5.38
CA LYS A 434 10.55 4.31 4.08
C LYS A 434 11.40 3.43 3.17
N THR A 435 12.45 2.80 3.71
CA THR A 435 13.42 2.02 2.92
C THR A 435 12.88 0.65 2.55
N LEU A 436 12.31 -0.10 3.50
CA LEU A 436 11.83 -1.46 3.23
C LEU A 436 10.38 -1.51 2.72
N LYS A 437 9.61 -0.41 2.89
CA LYS A 437 8.18 -0.33 2.53
C LYS A 437 7.36 -1.45 3.18
N LYS A 438 7.70 -1.78 4.43
CA LYS A 438 7.00 -2.78 5.26
C LYS A 438 6.38 -2.10 6.48
N ASN A 439 5.36 -2.73 7.04
CA ASN A 439 4.77 -2.28 8.30
C ASN A 439 5.77 -2.51 9.45
N VAL A 440 5.89 -1.51 10.33
CA VAL A 440 6.83 -1.50 11.45
C VAL A 440 6.08 -1.54 12.78
N LEU A 441 6.25 -2.61 13.54
CA LEU A 441 5.69 -2.73 14.89
C LEU A 441 6.68 -2.15 15.91
N LEU A 442 6.17 -1.33 16.82
CA LEU A 442 6.86 -0.96 18.06
C LEU A 442 6.35 -1.87 19.18
N MET A 443 7.21 -2.78 19.66
CA MET A 443 6.84 -3.77 20.67
C MET A 443 7.47 -3.41 22.03
N PRO A 444 6.67 -2.91 22.98
CA PRO A 444 7.22 -2.41 24.23
C PRO A 444 7.53 -3.51 25.22
N VAL A 445 8.71 -3.37 25.84
CA VAL A 445 9.24 -4.31 26.83
C VAL A 445 9.37 -3.64 28.19
N GLY A 446 9.98 -2.46 28.22
CA GLY A 446 10.21 -1.71 29.44
C GLY A 446 8.97 -0.95 29.95
N ARG A 447 9.12 -0.36 31.13
CA ARG A 447 8.16 0.57 31.75
C ARG A 447 8.70 1.99 31.69
N PRO A 448 7.84 3.01 31.76
CA PRO A 448 8.32 4.40 31.75
C PRO A 448 9.13 4.76 33.00
N THR A 449 9.03 3.99 34.09
CA THR A 449 9.88 4.16 35.29
C THR A 449 11.19 3.39 35.23
N ASP A 450 11.53 2.77 34.10
CA ASP A 450 12.79 2.05 33.89
C ASP A 450 14.00 3.00 33.90
N GLY A 451 13.77 4.30 33.75
CA GLY A 451 14.82 5.31 33.90
C GLY A 451 15.86 5.27 32.79
N GLN A 452 15.43 4.93 31.57
CA GLN A 452 16.25 5.03 30.35
C GLN A 452 16.95 6.41 30.32
N HIS A 453 18.25 6.41 30.00
CA HIS A 453 19.13 7.59 29.98
C HIS A 453 19.34 8.28 31.33
N SER A 454 18.79 7.76 32.43
CA SER A 454 18.91 8.32 33.77
C SER A 454 19.81 7.48 34.67
N THR A 455 19.96 7.92 35.93
CA THR A 455 20.57 7.12 37.00
C THR A 455 19.63 6.02 37.46
N ASN A 456 20.18 4.88 37.89
CA ASN A 456 19.42 3.75 38.40
C ASN A 456 18.47 3.15 37.36
N GLU A 457 18.89 3.13 36.10
CA GLU A 457 18.19 2.39 35.05
C GLU A 457 17.95 0.95 35.50
N LYS A 458 16.73 0.46 35.28
CA LYS A 458 16.32 -0.88 35.65
C LYS A 458 15.37 -1.46 34.62
N LEU A 459 15.36 -2.78 34.50
CA LEU A 459 14.28 -3.54 33.87
C LEU A 459 13.64 -4.44 34.93
N ASP A 460 12.33 -4.35 35.10
CA ASP A 460 11.61 -5.26 36.00
C ASP A 460 11.78 -6.71 35.51
N LYS A 461 12.20 -7.63 36.40
CA LYS A 461 12.38 -9.05 36.05
C LYS A 461 11.12 -9.64 35.41
N SER A 462 9.95 -9.24 35.92
CA SER A 462 8.66 -9.66 35.35
C SER A 462 8.46 -9.20 33.90
N ASN A 463 8.91 -7.99 33.55
CA ASN A 463 8.89 -7.47 32.18
C ASN A 463 9.87 -8.24 31.30
N TYR A 464 11.11 -8.44 31.77
CA TYR A 464 12.13 -9.15 31.00
C TYR A 464 11.70 -10.59 30.64
N ILE A 465 11.24 -11.37 31.62
CA ILE A 465 10.84 -12.77 31.40
C ILE A 465 9.57 -12.86 30.56
N ASN A 466 8.59 -11.98 30.79
CA ASN A 466 7.37 -11.98 29.97
C ASN A 466 7.61 -11.45 28.55
N ALA A 467 8.60 -10.59 28.31
CA ALA A 467 8.99 -10.17 26.97
C ALA A 467 9.50 -11.36 26.13
N ILE A 468 10.30 -12.26 26.73
CA ILE A 468 10.74 -13.49 26.06
C ILE A 468 9.54 -14.36 25.67
N LYS A 469 8.52 -14.46 26.53
CA LYS A 469 7.25 -15.14 26.23
C LYS A 469 6.48 -14.42 25.13
N LEU A 470 6.42 -13.09 25.17
CA LEU A 470 5.77 -12.23 24.20
C LEU A 470 6.37 -12.43 22.81
N TYR A 471 7.69 -12.47 22.68
CA TYR A 471 8.37 -12.70 21.41
C TYR A 471 7.92 -14.01 20.76
N GLY A 472 7.93 -15.12 21.51
CA GLY A 472 7.48 -16.41 20.97
C GLY A 472 5.98 -16.44 20.64
N ALA A 473 5.15 -15.80 21.48
CA ALA A 473 3.72 -15.66 21.23
C ALA A 473 3.43 -14.82 19.98
N TYR A 474 4.17 -13.73 19.81
CA TYR A 474 4.08 -12.84 18.68
C TYR A 474 4.44 -13.56 17.39
N LEU A 475 5.56 -14.29 17.32
CA LEU A 475 5.91 -15.05 16.11
C LEU A 475 4.82 -16.08 15.73
N LYS A 476 4.20 -16.73 16.73
CA LYS A 476 3.07 -17.65 16.48
C LYS A 476 1.88 -16.89 15.87
N GLU A 477 1.49 -15.76 16.46
CA GLU A 477 0.34 -14.99 15.96
C GLU A 477 0.66 -14.34 14.61
N VAL A 478 1.87 -13.81 14.38
CA VAL A 478 2.34 -13.30 13.08
C VAL A 478 2.17 -14.36 12.01
N THR A 479 2.63 -15.59 12.24
CA THR A 479 2.47 -16.67 11.26
C THR A 479 1.01 -16.98 10.96
N LYS A 480 0.14 -16.96 11.97
CA LYS A 480 -1.31 -17.15 11.80
C LYS A 480 -1.91 -16.00 10.99
N PHE A 481 -1.66 -14.76 11.39
CA PHE A 481 -2.21 -13.55 10.77
C PHE A 481 -1.66 -13.31 9.37
N TRP A 482 -0.40 -13.65 9.09
CA TRP A 482 0.20 -13.61 7.75
C TRP A 482 -0.42 -14.65 6.82
N ARG A 483 -0.68 -15.88 7.30
CA ARG A 483 -1.43 -16.88 6.52
C ARG A 483 -2.84 -16.40 6.23
N GLN A 484 -3.50 -15.80 7.23
CA GLN A 484 -4.83 -15.21 7.06
C GLN A 484 -4.81 -14.01 6.13
N SER A 485 -3.79 -13.15 6.13
CA SER A 485 -3.72 -12.00 5.22
C SER A 485 -3.51 -12.46 3.79
N LYS A 486 -2.69 -13.49 3.56
CA LYS A 486 -2.56 -14.14 2.25
C LYS A 486 -3.84 -14.85 1.81
N GLN A 487 -4.54 -15.51 2.73
CA GLN A 487 -5.85 -16.11 2.45
C GLN A 487 -6.94 -15.07 2.23
N ASN A 488 -6.98 -13.98 2.98
CA ASN A 488 -7.92 -12.87 2.82
C ASN A 488 -7.63 -12.07 1.55
N PHE A 489 -6.39 -12.00 1.07
CA PHE A 489 -6.13 -11.53 -0.30
C PHE A 489 -6.78 -12.45 -1.34
N CYS A 490 -6.83 -13.76 -1.05
CA CYS A 490 -7.53 -14.76 -1.87
C CYS A 490 -9.05 -14.81 -1.63
N THR A 491 -9.54 -14.39 -0.44
CA THR A 491 -10.90 -14.64 0.09
C THR A 491 -11.73 -13.35 0.24
N MET A 492 -11.15 -12.16 0.35
CA MET A 492 -11.86 -10.88 0.16
C MET A 492 -12.27 -10.71 -1.31
N CYS A 493 -11.59 -11.37 -2.25
CA CYS A 493 -12.14 -11.59 -3.59
C CYS A 493 -13.38 -12.52 -3.61
N LEU A 494 -13.75 -13.17 -2.50
CA LEU A 494 -14.76 -14.24 -2.45
C LEU A 494 -15.84 -14.09 -1.36
N THR A 495 -15.82 -13.07 -0.48
CA THR A 495 -16.70 -13.02 0.72
C THR A 495 -17.76 -11.92 0.78
N SER A 496 -17.73 -10.91 -0.09
CA SER A 496 -19.00 -10.33 -0.53
C SER A 496 -19.56 -11.28 -1.56
N VAL A 497 -20.77 -11.81 -1.35
CA VAL A 497 -21.51 -12.44 -2.45
C VAL A 497 -21.68 -11.35 -3.50
N VAL A 498 -20.90 -11.43 -4.58
CA VAL A 498 -21.00 -10.46 -5.68
C VAL A 498 -22.38 -10.65 -6.30
N THR A 499 -23.26 -9.69 -6.08
CA THR A 499 -24.56 -9.61 -6.74
C THR A 499 -24.42 -8.74 -7.97
N ASP A 500 -24.96 -9.19 -9.09
CA ASP A 500 -25.10 -8.38 -10.29
C ASP A 500 -26.55 -8.51 -10.75
N VAL A 501 -27.30 -7.42 -10.59
CA VAL A 501 -28.73 -7.36 -10.97
C VAL A 501 -28.93 -7.33 -12.48
N ASN A 502 -27.86 -7.09 -13.25
CA ASN A 502 -27.92 -6.95 -14.70
C ASN A 502 -27.69 -8.27 -15.45
N THR A 503 -27.66 -9.40 -14.73
CA THR A 503 -27.61 -10.75 -15.30
C THR A 503 -28.66 -11.63 -14.64
N SER A 504 -29.28 -12.48 -15.45
CA SER A 504 -30.19 -13.53 -14.98
C SER A 504 -29.51 -14.91 -14.97
N SER A 505 -28.24 -14.98 -15.37
CA SER A 505 -27.43 -16.18 -15.30
C SER A 505 -27.14 -16.57 -13.84
N ASN A 506 -26.99 -17.86 -13.57
CA ASN A 506 -26.60 -18.35 -12.26
C ASN A 506 -25.06 -18.38 -12.10
N PHE A 507 -24.40 -17.25 -12.39
CA PHE A 507 -22.94 -17.14 -12.42
C PHE A 507 -22.24 -17.42 -11.09
N GLN A 508 -22.97 -17.35 -9.98
CA GLN A 508 -22.48 -17.77 -8.67
C GLN A 508 -22.45 -19.28 -8.51
N ASP A 509 -23.30 -20.02 -9.22
CA ASP A 509 -23.44 -21.47 -9.13
C ASP A 509 -22.63 -22.21 -10.20
N PHE A 510 -22.43 -21.58 -11.37
CA PHE A 510 -21.68 -22.10 -12.51
C PHE A 510 -20.76 -21.04 -13.08
N SER A 511 -19.50 -21.39 -13.34
CA SER A 511 -18.49 -20.48 -13.88
C SER A 511 -17.99 -20.95 -15.23
N THR A 512 -18.26 -20.18 -16.27
CA THR A 512 -17.62 -20.37 -17.57
C THR A 512 -16.11 -20.12 -17.45
N GLN A 513 -15.29 -21.00 -18.03
CA GLN A 513 -13.82 -20.92 -18.04
C GLN A 513 -13.28 -20.74 -19.48
N HIS A 514 -13.98 -21.34 -20.44
CA HIS A 514 -13.66 -21.27 -21.86
C HIS A 514 -14.93 -21.23 -22.71
N THR A 515 -14.90 -20.43 -23.76
CA THR A 515 -16.01 -20.26 -24.71
C THR A 515 -15.48 -20.42 -26.14
N ALA A 516 -15.96 -21.42 -26.87
CA ALA A 516 -15.69 -21.55 -28.30
C ALA A 516 -16.89 -21.08 -29.11
N LEU A 517 -16.68 -20.11 -30.00
CA LEU A 517 -17.71 -19.52 -30.87
C LEU A 517 -17.46 -19.93 -32.31
N ASP A 518 -18.48 -20.46 -32.97
CA ASP A 518 -18.49 -20.75 -34.40
C ASP A 518 -19.68 -19.99 -35.02
N LEU A 519 -19.38 -18.91 -35.74
CA LEU A 519 -20.37 -17.95 -36.22
C LEU A 519 -20.27 -17.78 -37.73
N THR A 520 -21.42 -17.77 -38.41
CA THR A 520 -21.55 -17.43 -39.82
C THR A 520 -22.24 -16.08 -39.96
N ILE A 521 -21.59 -15.15 -40.66
CA ILE A 521 -22.15 -13.82 -40.98
C ILE A 521 -23.00 -13.93 -42.25
N ASP A 522 -24.28 -13.61 -42.13
CA ASP A 522 -25.22 -13.54 -43.26
C ASP A 522 -25.64 -12.08 -43.48
N PHE A 523 -24.97 -11.42 -44.44
CA PHE A 523 -25.22 -10.01 -44.77
C PHE A 523 -26.59 -9.76 -45.42
N ASP A 524 -27.17 -10.77 -46.08
CA ASP A 524 -28.46 -10.64 -46.75
C ASP A 524 -29.61 -10.65 -45.72
N ARG A 525 -29.54 -11.58 -44.76
CA ARG A 525 -30.51 -11.69 -43.66
C ARG A 525 -30.19 -10.75 -42.49
N LYS A 526 -28.98 -10.20 -42.43
CA LYS A 526 -28.45 -9.37 -41.33
C LYS A 526 -28.51 -10.09 -39.98
N ILE A 527 -28.03 -11.33 -39.97
CA ILE A 527 -27.97 -12.15 -38.76
C ILE A 527 -26.64 -12.89 -38.65
N LEU A 528 -26.39 -13.41 -37.46
CA LEU A 528 -25.38 -14.43 -37.22
C LEU A 528 -26.08 -15.77 -36.98
N ILE A 529 -25.56 -16.82 -37.61
CA ILE A 529 -25.96 -18.20 -37.39
C ILE A 529 -24.79 -18.88 -36.71
N GLY A 530 -24.99 -19.53 -35.57
CA GLY A 530 -23.82 -20.07 -34.89
C GLY A 530 -24.07 -21.05 -33.76
N ARG A 531 -22.93 -21.46 -33.20
CA ARG A 531 -22.82 -22.33 -32.04
C ARG A 531 -21.90 -21.69 -31.02
N THR A 532 -22.35 -21.66 -29.78
CA THR A 532 -21.49 -21.41 -28.61
C THR A 532 -21.26 -22.72 -27.88
N ALA A 533 -20.00 -23.03 -27.60
CA ALA A 533 -19.60 -24.16 -26.77
C ALA A 533 -18.92 -23.61 -25.50
N ILE A 534 -19.47 -23.94 -24.34
CA ILE A 534 -19.04 -23.45 -23.04
C ILE A 534 -18.45 -24.61 -22.25
N THR A 535 -17.23 -24.42 -21.76
CA THR A 535 -16.62 -25.30 -20.76
C THR A 535 -16.50 -24.50 -19.46
N GLY A 536 -17.12 -25.00 -18.40
CA GLY A 536 -17.12 -24.33 -17.10
C GLY A 536 -17.12 -25.31 -15.94
N GLN A 537 -17.17 -24.78 -14.72
CA GLN A 537 -17.16 -25.56 -13.49
C GLN A 537 -18.31 -25.17 -12.57
N ALA A 538 -18.86 -26.16 -11.86
CA ALA A 538 -19.80 -25.90 -10.78
C ALA A 538 -19.07 -25.21 -9.61
N ARG A 539 -19.65 -24.14 -9.08
CA ARG A 539 -19.16 -23.40 -7.89
C ARG A 539 -19.88 -23.83 -6.60
N VAL A 540 -20.92 -24.64 -6.73
CA VAL A 540 -21.73 -25.13 -5.61
C VAL A 540 -21.88 -26.64 -5.63
N HIS A 541 -22.08 -27.23 -4.45
CA HIS A 541 -22.52 -28.61 -4.36
C HIS A 541 -24.02 -28.72 -4.68
N GLY A 542 -24.37 -29.64 -5.58
CA GLY A 542 -25.76 -29.91 -5.94
C GLY A 542 -26.27 -29.09 -7.12
N LEU A 543 -25.39 -28.57 -7.99
CA LEU A 543 -25.79 -27.85 -9.19
C LEU A 543 -26.67 -28.76 -10.08
N ALA A 544 -27.89 -28.30 -10.35
CA ALA A 544 -28.91 -29.05 -11.11
C ALA A 544 -29.29 -28.40 -12.45
N GLU A 545 -28.98 -27.11 -12.62
CA GLU A 545 -29.35 -26.32 -13.79
C GLU A 545 -28.24 -25.31 -14.10
N ILE A 546 -28.03 -25.02 -15.39
CA ILE A 546 -27.23 -23.89 -15.86
C ILE A 546 -28.17 -22.88 -16.49
N VAL A 547 -28.02 -21.61 -16.13
CA VAL A 547 -28.78 -20.50 -16.70
C VAL A 547 -27.83 -19.58 -17.45
N LEU A 548 -28.11 -19.34 -18.73
CA LEU A 548 -27.40 -18.37 -19.57
C LEU A 548 -28.29 -17.17 -19.87
N ASP A 549 -27.68 -16.00 -19.98
CA ASP A 549 -28.33 -14.80 -20.49
C ASP A 549 -28.52 -14.92 -22.00
N THR A 550 -29.71 -14.52 -22.47
CA THR A 550 -29.99 -14.37 -23.90
C THR A 550 -30.92 -13.19 -24.14
N SER A 551 -30.82 -12.53 -25.29
CA SER A 551 -31.76 -11.48 -25.69
C SER A 551 -31.96 -11.49 -27.19
N HIS A 552 -33.22 -11.59 -27.66
CA HIS A 552 -33.53 -11.57 -29.10
C HIS A 552 -32.76 -12.60 -29.96
N VAL A 553 -32.43 -13.77 -29.39
CA VAL A 553 -31.83 -14.91 -30.11
C VAL A 553 -32.79 -16.09 -30.18
N VAL A 554 -32.71 -16.85 -31.27
CA VAL A 554 -33.52 -18.05 -31.50
C VAL A 554 -32.67 -19.28 -31.20
N ILE A 555 -32.97 -19.97 -30.10
CA ILE A 555 -32.30 -21.21 -29.73
C ILE A 555 -32.80 -22.37 -30.61
N LYS A 556 -31.90 -23.01 -31.34
CA LYS A 556 -32.19 -24.15 -32.22
C LYS A 556 -31.97 -25.50 -31.54
N GLY A 557 -31.02 -25.56 -30.60
CA GLY A 557 -30.71 -26.79 -29.88
C GLY A 557 -29.71 -26.54 -28.75
N VAL A 558 -29.81 -27.38 -27.71
CA VAL A 558 -28.87 -27.38 -26.59
C VAL A 558 -28.41 -28.81 -26.35
N SER A 559 -27.12 -28.99 -26.13
CA SER A 559 -26.54 -30.26 -25.72
C SER A 559 -25.60 -30.05 -24.54
N TYR A 560 -25.61 -30.94 -23.55
CA TYR A 560 -24.61 -30.97 -22.48
C TYR A 560 -23.91 -32.33 -22.50
N GLN A 561 -22.59 -32.35 -22.35
CA GLN A 561 -21.78 -33.59 -22.40
C GLN A 561 -22.03 -34.40 -23.68
N GLY A 562 -22.21 -33.71 -24.82
CA GLY A 562 -22.48 -34.30 -26.13
C GLY A 562 -23.86 -34.94 -26.29
N ARG A 563 -24.79 -34.76 -25.35
CA ARG A 563 -26.15 -35.30 -25.38
C ARG A 563 -27.18 -34.17 -25.40
N LYS A 564 -28.29 -34.38 -26.09
CA LYS A 564 -29.40 -33.42 -26.13
C LYS A 564 -29.88 -33.11 -24.71
N ALA A 565 -29.94 -31.83 -24.37
CA ALA A 565 -30.39 -31.33 -23.07
C ALA A 565 -31.89 -31.00 -23.10
N ALA A 566 -32.55 -31.10 -21.94
CA ALA A 566 -33.82 -30.40 -21.73
C ALA A 566 -33.52 -28.95 -21.37
N TRP A 567 -34.25 -28.01 -21.96
CA TRP A 567 -34.04 -26.59 -21.74
C TRP A 567 -35.35 -25.83 -21.91
N THR A 568 -35.43 -24.68 -21.26
CA THR A 568 -36.55 -23.75 -21.35
C THR A 568 -36.00 -22.34 -21.55
N LEU A 569 -36.51 -21.63 -22.54
CA LEU A 569 -36.29 -20.20 -22.69
C LEU A 569 -37.40 -19.46 -21.94
N LYS A 570 -37.06 -18.73 -20.87
CA LYS A 570 -38.02 -17.94 -20.10
C LYS A 570 -38.49 -16.74 -20.93
N SER A 571 -39.66 -16.19 -20.55
CA SER A 571 -40.14 -14.95 -21.15
C SER A 571 -39.19 -13.79 -20.85
N ASP A 572 -39.08 -12.87 -21.80
CA ASP A 572 -38.38 -11.61 -21.60
C ASP A 572 -38.94 -10.86 -20.39
N ASP A 573 -38.07 -10.55 -19.43
CA ASP A 573 -38.43 -9.82 -18.21
C ASP A 573 -38.42 -8.30 -18.40
N GLY A 574 -37.99 -7.81 -19.57
CA GLY A 574 -37.90 -6.38 -19.90
C GLY A 574 -36.65 -5.69 -19.36
N GLU A 575 -35.82 -6.40 -18.58
CA GLU A 575 -34.59 -5.88 -17.97
C GLU A 575 -33.36 -6.59 -18.54
N ASN A 576 -33.25 -7.90 -18.29
CA ASN A 576 -32.10 -8.74 -18.61
C ASN A 576 -32.29 -9.64 -19.85
N GLY A 577 -33.50 -9.65 -20.42
CA GLY A 577 -33.83 -10.43 -21.60
C GLY A 577 -34.52 -11.74 -21.24
N SER A 578 -34.24 -12.80 -22.01
CA SER A 578 -34.87 -14.12 -21.90
C SER A 578 -33.88 -15.16 -21.37
N PRO A 579 -33.90 -15.51 -20.07
CA PRO A 579 -32.96 -16.51 -19.53
C PRO A 579 -33.14 -17.89 -20.16
N LEU A 580 -32.04 -18.50 -20.60
CA LEU A 580 -32.01 -19.88 -21.10
C LEU A 580 -31.64 -20.82 -19.94
N CYS A 581 -32.63 -21.54 -19.43
CA CYS A 581 -32.52 -22.51 -18.35
C CYS A 581 -32.28 -23.91 -18.90
N ILE A 582 -31.19 -24.57 -18.49
CA ILE A 582 -30.72 -25.86 -19.04
C ILE A 582 -30.61 -26.88 -17.93
N GLU A 583 -31.47 -27.90 -17.97
CA GLU A 583 -31.54 -28.94 -16.95
C GLU A 583 -30.36 -29.92 -17.08
N LEU A 584 -29.65 -30.16 -15.97
CA LEU A 584 -28.60 -31.16 -15.88
C LEU A 584 -29.21 -32.50 -15.48
N GLY A 585 -28.91 -33.57 -16.21
CA GLY A 585 -29.44 -34.92 -15.91
C GLY A 585 -28.87 -35.57 -14.65
N ARG A 586 -28.03 -34.88 -13.88
CA ARG A 586 -27.57 -35.25 -12.54
C ARG A 586 -27.16 -34.00 -11.76
N LEU A 587 -27.04 -34.14 -10.45
CA LEU A 587 -26.41 -33.13 -9.61
C LEU A 587 -24.88 -33.15 -9.77
N TYR A 588 -24.28 -31.96 -9.82
CA TYR A 588 -22.83 -31.77 -9.87
C TYR A 588 -22.29 -31.24 -8.53
N GLY A 589 -21.11 -31.71 -8.13
CA GLY A 589 -20.37 -31.20 -6.99
C GLY A 589 -19.50 -30.00 -7.37
N GLU A 590 -19.13 -29.19 -6.39
CA GLU A 590 -18.21 -28.07 -6.55
C GLU A 590 -16.89 -28.53 -7.22
N GLY A 591 -16.43 -27.75 -8.20
CA GLY A 591 -15.23 -28.02 -9.00
C GLY A 591 -15.42 -28.99 -10.17
N GLU A 592 -16.57 -29.66 -10.31
CA GLU A 592 -16.80 -30.55 -11.45
C GLU A 592 -16.95 -29.78 -12.77
N THR A 593 -16.24 -30.22 -13.82
CA THR A 593 -16.30 -29.63 -15.16
C THR A 593 -17.56 -30.03 -15.92
N ILE A 594 -18.17 -29.06 -16.60
CA ILE A 594 -19.36 -29.23 -17.42
C ILE A 594 -19.11 -28.61 -18.79
N GLU A 595 -19.43 -29.37 -19.84
CA GLU A 595 -19.39 -28.93 -21.24
C GLU A 595 -20.81 -28.80 -21.79
N LEU A 596 -21.09 -27.66 -22.41
CA LEU A 596 -22.38 -27.28 -22.95
C LEU A 596 -22.20 -26.76 -24.38
N THR A 597 -23.12 -27.06 -25.28
CA THR A 597 -23.22 -26.40 -26.58
C THR A 597 -24.64 -25.90 -26.83
N VAL A 598 -24.74 -24.72 -27.43
CA VAL A 598 -26.01 -24.09 -27.83
C VAL A 598 -25.91 -23.65 -29.29
N ASP A 599 -26.79 -24.20 -30.13
CA ASP A 599 -26.98 -23.75 -31.51
C ASP A 599 -28.05 -22.66 -31.53
N PHE A 600 -27.77 -21.53 -32.19
CA PHE A 600 -28.65 -20.36 -32.20
C PHE A 600 -28.59 -19.58 -33.51
N GLU A 601 -29.55 -18.67 -33.69
CA GLU A 601 -29.53 -17.61 -34.70
C GLU A 601 -29.89 -16.29 -34.04
N THR A 602 -29.21 -15.20 -34.41
CA THR A 602 -29.62 -13.85 -33.99
C THR A 602 -30.87 -13.40 -34.77
N THR A 603 -31.45 -12.26 -34.40
CA THR A 603 -32.65 -11.72 -35.06
C THR A 603 -32.45 -10.27 -35.49
N GLU A 604 -33.44 -9.71 -36.18
CA GLU A 604 -33.46 -8.29 -36.54
C GLU A 604 -33.52 -7.35 -35.32
N ASN A 605 -33.90 -7.87 -34.15
CA ASN A 605 -33.97 -7.12 -32.88
C ASN A 605 -32.68 -7.25 -32.06
N THR A 606 -31.64 -7.92 -32.56
CA THR A 606 -30.36 -8.02 -31.87
C THR A 606 -29.77 -6.64 -31.63
N THR A 607 -29.45 -6.36 -30.36
CA THR A 607 -28.98 -5.05 -29.91
C THR A 607 -27.46 -4.89 -30.02
N GLY A 608 -26.71 -5.99 -29.95
CA GLY A 608 -25.25 -5.96 -29.95
C GLY A 608 -24.60 -5.96 -31.34
N LEU A 609 -25.37 -5.84 -32.42
CA LEU A 609 -24.87 -5.83 -33.80
C LEU A 609 -25.39 -4.63 -34.56
N GLN A 610 -24.50 -3.97 -35.30
CA GLN A 610 -24.87 -2.90 -36.22
C GLN A 610 -24.59 -3.34 -37.66
N TRP A 611 -25.58 -3.16 -38.52
CA TRP A 611 -25.53 -3.57 -39.93
C TRP A 611 -25.67 -2.37 -40.86
N PHE A 612 -24.74 -2.24 -41.78
CA PHE A 612 -24.70 -1.16 -42.77
C PHE A 612 -24.86 -1.74 -44.16
N SER A 613 -25.84 -1.20 -44.89
CA SER A 613 -25.91 -1.41 -46.33
C SER A 613 -24.76 -0.70 -47.03
N PRO A 614 -24.39 -1.09 -48.26
CA PRO A 614 -23.32 -0.42 -49.01
C PRO A 614 -23.45 1.10 -49.04
N SER A 615 -24.65 1.65 -49.23
CA SER A 615 -24.83 3.11 -49.29
C SER A 615 -24.49 3.87 -48.00
N GLN A 616 -24.32 3.16 -46.87
CA GLN A 616 -23.97 3.70 -45.56
C GLN A 616 -22.48 3.53 -45.22
N THR A 617 -21.69 2.85 -46.06
CA THR A 617 -20.24 2.68 -45.86
C THR A 617 -19.46 3.75 -46.63
N ASP A 618 -18.20 3.97 -46.24
CA ASP A 618 -17.36 5.00 -46.86
C ASP A 618 -17.05 4.70 -48.36
N ASP A 619 -16.92 3.41 -48.72
CA ASP A 619 -16.68 2.99 -50.11
C ASP A 619 -17.93 2.94 -50.99
N LYS A 620 -19.13 2.86 -50.39
CA LYS A 620 -20.42 2.74 -51.06
C LYS A 620 -20.65 1.46 -51.86
N GLU A 621 -19.76 0.48 -51.74
CA GLU A 621 -19.74 -0.74 -52.55
C GLU A 621 -20.06 -1.99 -51.74
N TYR A 622 -19.53 -2.11 -50.52
CA TYR A 622 -19.67 -3.31 -49.70
C TYR A 622 -20.46 -3.04 -48.42
N PRO A 623 -21.26 -4.02 -47.94
CA PRO A 623 -21.88 -3.90 -46.63
C PRO A 623 -20.81 -3.98 -45.52
N PHE A 624 -21.17 -3.50 -44.34
CA PHE A 624 -20.32 -3.55 -43.16
C PHE A 624 -21.13 -3.97 -41.95
N MET A 625 -20.52 -4.68 -41.01
CA MET A 625 -21.09 -4.95 -39.70
C MET A 625 -20.02 -4.87 -38.63
N PHE A 626 -20.39 -4.38 -37.45
CA PHE A 626 -19.58 -4.54 -36.23
C PHE A 626 -20.46 -4.85 -35.02
N SER A 627 -19.87 -5.44 -33.99
CA SER A 627 -20.51 -5.66 -32.70
C SER A 627 -20.26 -4.50 -31.73
N GLN A 628 -21.20 -4.30 -30.80
CA GLN A 628 -21.03 -3.48 -29.60
C GLN A 628 -21.68 -4.21 -28.43
N CYS A 629 -20.86 -4.76 -27.55
CA CYS A 629 -21.32 -5.69 -26.52
C CYS A 629 -21.45 -5.06 -25.13
N GLU A 630 -20.67 -4.03 -24.82
CA GLU A 630 -20.81 -3.32 -23.54
C GLU A 630 -22.11 -2.52 -23.50
N PRO A 631 -22.84 -2.54 -22.36
CA PRO A 631 -22.54 -3.22 -21.10
C PRO A 631 -23.07 -4.65 -21.00
N VAL A 632 -24.20 -4.97 -21.64
CA VAL A 632 -24.88 -6.28 -21.48
C VAL A 632 -25.52 -6.77 -22.79
N HIS A 633 -24.86 -6.51 -23.91
CA HIS A 633 -25.37 -6.83 -25.24
C HIS A 633 -24.75 -8.08 -25.86
N ALA A 634 -23.73 -8.70 -25.24
CA ALA A 634 -23.15 -9.95 -25.72
C ALA A 634 -24.20 -11.08 -25.75
N ARG A 635 -25.12 -11.10 -24.78
CA ARG A 635 -26.28 -12.02 -24.72
C ARG A 635 -27.21 -11.94 -25.92
N SER A 636 -27.14 -10.84 -26.69
CA SER A 636 -27.93 -10.68 -27.92
C SER A 636 -27.23 -11.20 -29.18
N ILE A 637 -25.95 -11.52 -29.06
CA ILE A 637 -25.12 -12.11 -30.11
C ILE A 637 -25.03 -13.62 -29.92
N PHE A 638 -24.77 -14.10 -28.70
CA PHE A 638 -24.71 -15.52 -28.37
C PHE A 638 -25.13 -15.78 -26.91
N PRO A 639 -25.70 -16.95 -26.59
CA PRO A 639 -26.00 -17.34 -25.21
C PRO A 639 -24.73 -17.41 -24.35
N CYS A 640 -24.67 -16.67 -23.25
CA CYS A 640 -23.50 -16.60 -22.37
C CYS A 640 -23.85 -16.14 -20.95
N GLN A 641 -22.85 -16.03 -20.06
CA GLN A 641 -23.00 -15.35 -18.77
C GLN A 641 -22.54 -13.90 -18.95
N ASP A 642 -23.47 -13.00 -19.21
CA ASP A 642 -23.19 -11.65 -19.69
C ASP A 642 -23.09 -10.67 -18.52
N THR A 643 -22.03 -10.86 -17.74
CA THR A 643 -21.69 -10.11 -16.52
C THR A 643 -20.17 -9.90 -16.47
N PRO A 644 -19.67 -8.76 -15.94
CA PRO A 644 -18.25 -8.53 -15.81
C PRO A 644 -17.58 -9.49 -14.80
N SER A 645 -18.36 -10.13 -13.91
CA SER A 645 -17.92 -11.17 -12.97
C SER A 645 -17.35 -12.44 -13.63
N ILE A 646 -17.70 -12.71 -14.89
CA ILE A 646 -17.30 -13.93 -15.59
C ILE A 646 -16.35 -13.57 -16.72
N LYS A 647 -15.11 -14.06 -16.61
CA LYS A 647 -14.10 -14.01 -17.67
C LYS A 647 -13.83 -15.42 -18.18
N SER A 648 -13.69 -15.56 -19.49
CA SER A 648 -13.31 -16.81 -20.12
C SER A 648 -12.28 -16.62 -21.22
N THR A 649 -11.51 -17.67 -21.48
CA THR A 649 -10.71 -17.76 -22.71
C THR A 649 -11.62 -18.05 -23.90
N PHE A 650 -11.19 -17.70 -25.12
CA PHE A 650 -12.00 -17.90 -26.32
C PHE A 650 -11.26 -18.58 -27.47
N ASP A 651 -11.96 -19.47 -28.16
CA ASP A 651 -11.64 -19.94 -29.51
C ASP A 651 -12.74 -19.44 -30.46
N ILE A 652 -12.42 -18.52 -31.37
CA ILE A 652 -13.42 -17.85 -32.22
C ILE A 652 -13.19 -18.24 -33.67
N THR A 653 -14.21 -18.82 -34.30
CA THR A 653 -14.27 -19.15 -35.73
C THR A 653 -15.39 -18.34 -36.37
N ILE A 654 -15.04 -17.50 -37.35
CA ILE A 654 -16.00 -16.68 -38.10
C ILE A 654 -15.98 -17.08 -39.57
N HIS A 655 -17.15 -17.33 -40.13
CA HIS A 655 -17.36 -17.58 -41.55
C HIS A 655 -17.99 -16.34 -42.19
N SER A 656 -17.31 -15.75 -43.17
CA SER A 656 -17.77 -14.53 -43.86
C SER A 656 -17.30 -14.50 -45.31
N VAL A 657 -18.09 -13.86 -46.17
CA VAL A 657 -17.71 -13.53 -47.55
C VAL A 657 -16.84 -12.28 -47.64
N LEU A 658 -16.74 -11.51 -46.55
CA LEU A 658 -15.92 -10.30 -46.44
C LEU A 658 -14.81 -10.49 -45.37
N PRO A 659 -13.72 -9.71 -45.44
CA PRO A 659 -12.71 -9.63 -44.37
C PRO A 659 -13.32 -9.55 -42.97
N VAL A 660 -12.66 -10.18 -41.99
CA VAL A 660 -13.07 -10.21 -40.59
C VAL A 660 -11.88 -9.88 -39.69
N VAL A 661 -12.13 -9.03 -38.70
CA VAL A 661 -11.32 -8.92 -37.48
C VAL A 661 -12.23 -9.24 -36.29
N ALA A 662 -11.68 -9.90 -35.26
CA ALA A 662 -12.42 -10.25 -34.06
C ALA A 662 -11.47 -10.32 -32.87
N SER A 663 -12.01 -10.22 -31.64
CA SER A 663 -11.22 -10.37 -30.42
C SER A 663 -10.41 -11.66 -30.46
N GLY A 664 -9.11 -11.58 -30.18
CA GLY A 664 -8.20 -12.74 -30.16
C GLY A 664 -7.03 -12.60 -31.12
N VAL A 665 -5.97 -13.37 -30.88
CA VAL A 665 -4.83 -13.45 -31.80
C VAL A 665 -5.24 -14.27 -33.02
N PRO A 666 -5.13 -13.74 -34.26
CA PRO A 666 -5.50 -14.51 -35.44
C PRO A 666 -4.49 -15.63 -35.71
N GLU A 667 -4.95 -16.76 -36.27
CA GLU A 667 -4.07 -17.89 -36.66
C GLU A 667 -3.01 -17.50 -37.71
N SER A 668 -3.29 -16.45 -38.49
CA SER A 668 -2.39 -15.89 -39.49
C SER A 668 -2.46 -14.36 -39.51
N GLU A 669 -1.41 -13.72 -40.03
CA GLU A 669 -1.39 -12.27 -40.20
C GLU A 669 -2.54 -11.81 -41.10
N LEU A 670 -3.36 -10.89 -40.60
CA LEU A 670 -4.50 -10.35 -41.33
C LEU A 670 -4.07 -9.18 -42.20
N ILE A 671 -3.66 -9.47 -43.43
CA ILE A 671 -3.50 -8.49 -44.50
C ILE A 671 -4.48 -8.86 -45.60
N PHE A 672 -5.48 -8.00 -45.81
CA PHE A 672 -6.57 -8.29 -46.73
C PHE A 672 -6.25 -7.76 -48.14
N PRO A 673 -6.18 -8.62 -49.16
CA PRO A 673 -6.11 -8.15 -50.54
C PRO A 673 -7.44 -7.50 -50.95
N PRO A 674 -7.45 -6.68 -52.03
CA PRO A 674 -8.68 -6.15 -52.59
C PRO A 674 -9.72 -7.24 -52.83
N ILE A 675 -10.99 -6.97 -52.51
CA ILE A 675 -12.07 -7.92 -52.67
C ILE A 675 -12.28 -8.19 -54.17
N THR A 676 -12.16 -9.46 -54.56
CA THR A 676 -12.36 -9.92 -55.96
C THR A 676 -13.54 -10.87 -56.12
N ASP A 677 -14.04 -11.44 -55.03
CA ASP A 677 -15.17 -12.37 -54.97
C ASP A 677 -15.93 -12.16 -53.65
N THR A 678 -17.25 -12.06 -53.73
CA THR A 678 -18.18 -11.92 -52.60
C THR A 678 -19.11 -13.13 -52.44
N THR A 679 -18.86 -14.20 -53.19
CA THR A 679 -19.65 -15.44 -53.16
C THR A 679 -18.97 -16.56 -52.37
N GLU A 680 -17.63 -16.60 -52.35
CA GLU A 680 -16.88 -17.58 -51.57
C GLU A 680 -16.85 -17.19 -50.08
N GLN A 681 -17.38 -18.07 -49.23
CA GLN A 681 -17.29 -17.92 -47.78
C GLN A 681 -15.92 -18.40 -47.28
N LYS A 682 -15.20 -17.50 -46.60
CA LYS A 682 -13.89 -17.76 -45.98
C LYS A 682 -14.05 -17.99 -44.48
N THR A 683 -13.08 -18.70 -43.89
CA THR A 683 -13.02 -18.99 -42.46
C THR A 683 -11.88 -18.22 -41.82
N TYR A 684 -12.18 -17.48 -40.76
CA TYR A 684 -11.24 -16.70 -39.96
C TYR A 684 -11.22 -17.27 -38.54
N ARG A 685 -10.03 -17.45 -37.96
CA ARG A 685 -9.85 -18.07 -36.66
C ARG A 685 -9.00 -17.22 -35.75
N PHE A 686 -9.46 -17.04 -34.52
CA PHE A 686 -8.85 -16.21 -33.50
C PHE A 686 -8.82 -16.97 -32.18
N LYS A 687 -7.75 -16.74 -31.40
CA LYS A 687 -7.56 -17.36 -30.09
C LYS A 687 -7.30 -16.30 -29.03
N MET A 688 -8.10 -16.30 -27.98
CA MET A 688 -7.94 -15.42 -26.82
C MET A 688 -7.50 -16.25 -25.61
N GLU A 689 -6.20 -16.25 -25.33
CA GLU A 689 -5.62 -17.01 -24.20
C GLU A 689 -5.74 -16.28 -22.86
N ILE A 690 -5.81 -14.95 -22.87
CA ILE A 690 -6.05 -14.14 -21.67
C ILE A 690 -7.57 -14.07 -21.47
N PRO A 691 -8.12 -14.51 -20.32
CA PRO A 691 -9.56 -14.47 -20.10
C PRO A 691 -10.13 -13.06 -20.15
N ILE A 692 -11.23 -12.87 -20.88
CA ILE A 692 -11.97 -11.59 -21.00
C ILE A 692 -13.43 -11.79 -20.64
N SER A 693 -14.10 -10.72 -20.21
CA SER A 693 -15.55 -10.73 -19.99
C SER A 693 -16.30 -10.72 -21.32
N ASN A 694 -17.53 -11.26 -21.35
CA ASN A 694 -18.30 -11.40 -22.60
C ASN A 694 -18.64 -10.05 -23.25
N TYR A 695 -18.76 -8.97 -22.46
CA TYR A 695 -19.00 -7.61 -22.97
C TYR A 695 -17.84 -7.06 -23.84
N LEU A 696 -16.65 -7.67 -23.75
CA LEU A 696 -15.46 -7.32 -24.55
C LEU A 696 -15.34 -8.12 -25.85
N PHE A 697 -16.32 -8.98 -26.16
CA PHE A 697 -16.34 -9.69 -27.42
C PHE A 697 -16.59 -8.70 -28.57
N ALA A 698 -15.68 -8.70 -29.54
CA ALA A 698 -15.73 -7.84 -30.70
C ALA A 698 -15.58 -8.63 -32.00
N VAL A 699 -16.35 -8.24 -33.01
CA VAL A 699 -16.21 -8.70 -34.39
C VAL A 699 -16.61 -7.56 -35.33
N ALA A 700 -15.82 -7.36 -36.38
CA ALA A 700 -16.14 -6.46 -37.48
C ALA A 700 -15.87 -7.16 -38.81
N SER A 701 -16.79 -7.00 -39.76
CA SER A 701 -16.66 -7.55 -41.10
C SER A 701 -17.16 -6.60 -42.17
N GLY A 702 -16.37 -6.44 -43.22
CA GLY A 702 -16.62 -5.51 -44.31
C GLY A 702 -15.38 -5.35 -45.19
N ASN A 703 -15.35 -4.31 -46.02
CA ASN A 703 -14.16 -3.98 -46.80
C ASN A 703 -13.08 -3.37 -45.91
N LEU A 704 -12.21 -4.22 -45.37
CA LEU A 704 -11.11 -3.84 -44.49
C LEU A 704 -9.77 -3.98 -45.21
N ALA A 705 -8.87 -3.03 -45.00
CA ALA A 705 -7.45 -3.15 -45.24
C ALA A 705 -6.70 -3.12 -43.90
N GLY A 706 -5.52 -3.73 -43.83
CA GLY A 706 -4.69 -3.77 -42.63
C GLY A 706 -3.24 -3.46 -42.94
N GLU A 707 -2.58 -2.69 -42.07
CA GLU A 707 -1.16 -2.39 -42.18
C GLU A 707 -0.47 -2.36 -40.81
N LYS A 708 0.80 -2.78 -40.77
CA LYS A 708 1.61 -2.77 -39.56
C LYS A 708 2.09 -1.35 -39.25
N ILE A 709 1.84 -0.88 -38.03
CA ILE A 709 2.21 0.47 -37.56
C ILE A 709 3.18 0.46 -36.36
N GLY A 710 3.45 -0.70 -35.76
CA GLY A 710 4.39 -0.86 -34.65
C GLY A 710 4.90 -2.29 -34.51
N PRO A 711 5.77 -2.58 -33.52
CA PRO A 711 6.29 -3.93 -33.29
C PRO A 711 5.20 -4.98 -33.05
N LYS A 712 4.16 -4.59 -32.30
CA LYS A 712 3.01 -5.42 -31.89
C LYS A 712 1.66 -4.75 -32.22
N SER A 713 1.59 -3.94 -33.27
CA SER A 713 0.39 -3.13 -33.58
C SER A 713 0.14 -3.00 -35.07
N TYR A 714 -1.13 -3.19 -35.44
CA TYR A 714 -1.67 -2.97 -36.77
C TYR A 714 -2.81 -1.96 -36.72
N VAL A 715 -3.05 -1.28 -37.83
CA VAL A 715 -4.27 -0.49 -38.05
C VAL A 715 -5.11 -1.16 -39.12
N TYR A 716 -6.42 -1.22 -38.88
CA TYR A 716 -7.43 -1.76 -39.78
C TYR A 716 -8.52 -0.72 -40.04
N CYS A 717 -8.88 -0.51 -41.29
CA CYS A 717 -9.91 0.47 -41.68
C CYS A 717 -10.39 0.22 -43.11
N ALA A 718 -11.27 1.07 -43.63
CA ALA A 718 -11.58 1.07 -45.05
C ALA A 718 -10.32 1.34 -45.89
N PRO A 719 -10.11 0.69 -47.05
CA PRO A 719 -8.90 0.85 -47.85
C PRO A 719 -8.55 2.29 -48.23
N GLY A 720 -9.56 3.15 -48.40
CA GLY A 720 -9.38 4.57 -48.73
C GLY A 720 -8.76 5.40 -47.61
N ASP A 721 -8.88 4.96 -46.36
CA ASP A 721 -8.48 5.72 -45.16
C ASP A 721 -7.15 5.22 -44.56
N LEU A 722 -6.56 4.16 -45.11
CA LEU A 722 -5.41 3.46 -44.51
C LEU A 722 -4.20 4.37 -44.26
N GLU A 723 -3.85 5.20 -45.23
CA GLU A 723 -2.72 6.12 -45.11
C GLU A 723 -2.99 7.21 -44.06
N ALA A 724 -4.22 7.74 -43.99
CA ALA A 724 -4.59 8.74 -42.99
C ALA A 724 -4.56 8.14 -41.58
N CYS A 725 -5.12 6.94 -41.39
CA CYS A 725 -5.11 6.24 -40.11
C CYS A 725 -3.67 5.94 -39.64
N LYS A 726 -2.81 5.51 -40.56
CA LYS A 726 -1.39 5.27 -40.26
C LYS A 726 -0.68 6.55 -39.81
N GLN A 727 -0.88 7.65 -40.53
CA GLN A 727 -0.28 8.95 -40.17
C GLN A 727 -0.78 9.46 -38.82
N GLU A 728 -2.04 9.17 -38.46
CA GLU A 728 -2.60 9.54 -37.15
C GLU A 728 -1.95 8.75 -36.01
N PHE A 729 -1.93 7.41 -36.10
CA PHE A 729 -1.63 6.56 -34.94
C PHE A 729 -0.15 6.19 -34.80
N GLN A 730 0.55 5.96 -35.90
CA GLN A 730 1.91 5.42 -35.88
C GLN A 730 2.92 6.23 -35.05
N PRO A 731 2.94 7.59 -35.10
CA PRO A 731 3.99 8.37 -34.44
C PRO A 731 4.01 8.23 -32.92
N ASP A 732 2.84 8.20 -32.29
CA ASP A 732 2.71 8.37 -30.83
C ASP A 732 2.35 7.07 -30.11
N LEU A 733 1.86 6.04 -30.82
CA LEU A 733 1.40 4.79 -30.22
C LEU A 733 2.47 4.09 -29.35
N GLN A 734 3.73 4.04 -29.81
CA GLN A 734 4.80 3.41 -29.02
C GLN A 734 5.12 4.20 -27.76
N ALA A 735 4.96 5.53 -27.79
CA ALA A 735 5.18 6.37 -26.63
C ALA A 735 4.06 6.19 -25.60
N ILE A 736 2.80 6.08 -26.04
CA ILE A 736 1.64 5.73 -25.19
C ILE A 736 1.88 4.40 -24.48
N ILE A 737 2.22 3.34 -25.23
CA ILE A 737 2.49 2.03 -24.66
C ILE A 737 3.61 2.13 -23.63
N LYS A 738 4.72 2.79 -23.98
CA LYS A 738 5.89 2.86 -23.11
C LYS A 738 5.62 3.65 -21.83
N SER A 739 4.87 4.75 -21.92
CA SER A 739 4.48 5.55 -20.77
C SER A 739 3.64 4.73 -19.80
N ALA A 740 2.62 4.03 -20.29
CA ALA A 740 1.79 3.16 -19.46
C ALA A 740 2.59 2.03 -18.78
N GLU A 741 3.56 1.43 -19.48
CA GLU A 741 4.46 0.42 -18.90
C GLU A 741 5.31 0.98 -17.74
N ASN A 742 5.70 2.25 -17.82
CA ASN A 742 6.46 2.91 -16.76
C ASN A 742 5.56 3.27 -15.56
N ILE A 743 4.28 3.58 -15.81
CA ILE A 743 3.29 3.93 -14.77
C ILE A 743 2.78 2.69 -14.03
N ILE A 744 2.47 1.61 -14.77
CA ILE A 744 1.82 0.40 -14.24
C ILE A 744 2.78 -0.79 -14.26
N PHE A 745 2.83 -1.52 -15.37
CA PHE A 745 3.77 -2.62 -15.66
C PHE A 745 3.73 -2.99 -17.16
N GLU A 746 4.60 -3.91 -17.59
CA GLU A 746 4.73 -4.37 -18.98
C GLU A 746 3.36 -4.72 -19.63
N TYR A 747 3.15 -4.27 -20.86
CA TYR A 747 1.88 -4.47 -21.56
C TYR A 747 1.56 -5.98 -21.72
N PRO A 748 0.46 -6.47 -21.12
CA PRO A 748 0.24 -7.90 -20.93
C PRO A 748 -0.29 -8.63 -22.17
N TRP A 749 -0.78 -7.90 -23.19
CA TRP A 749 -1.41 -8.50 -24.36
C TRP A 749 -0.42 -8.72 -25.51
N PRO A 750 -0.63 -9.74 -26.36
CA PRO A 750 0.27 -10.01 -27.48
C PRO A 750 0.32 -8.88 -28.53
N PHE A 751 -0.82 -8.22 -28.75
CA PHE A 751 -0.99 -7.15 -29.73
C PHE A 751 -1.90 -6.03 -29.19
N TYR A 752 -1.74 -4.85 -29.77
CA TYR A 752 -2.69 -3.74 -29.65
C TYR A 752 -2.98 -3.21 -31.06
N ASN A 753 -4.07 -3.69 -31.66
CA ASN A 753 -4.50 -3.28 -32.99
C ASN A 753 -5.64 -2.26 -32.88
N LEU A 754 -5.65 -1.31 -33.82
CA LEU A 754 -6.66 -0.27 -33.91
C LEU A 754 -7.56 -0.57 -35.12
N VAL A 755 -8.87 -0.56 -34.92
CA VAL A 755 -9.85 -0.77 -35.98
C VAL A 755 -10.70 0.50 -36.11
N VAL A 756 -10.51 1.26 -37.18
CA VAL A 756 -11.33 2.44 -37.45
C VAL A 756 -12.61 1.99 -38.14
N LEU A 757 -13.73 2.19 -37.44
CA LEU A 757 -15.06 1.83 -37.91
C LEU A 757 -15.67 2.93 -38.79
N PRO A 758 -16.72 2.62 -39.58
CA PRO A 758 -17.45 3.62 -40.36
C PRO A 758 -17.94 4.79 -39.50
N ARG A 759 -18.12 5.96 -40.11
CA ARG A 759 -18.51 7.23 -39.44
C ARG A 759 -19.82 7.19 -38.62
N SER A 760 -20.60 6.14 -38.76
CA SER A 760 -21.80 5.87 -37.98
C SER A 760 -21.53 5.34 -36.56
N PHE A 761 -20.30 4.91 -36.27
CA PHE A 761 -19.88 4.57 -34.91
C PHE A 761 -19.85 5.84 -34.05
N HIS A 762 -20.69 5.87 -33.02
CA HIS A 762 -21.04 7.09 -32.28
C HIS A 762 -20.19 7.31 -31.02
N LEU A 763 -19.43 6.30 -30.58
CA LEU A 763 -18.53 6.37 -29.44
C LEU A 763 -17.15 6.88 -29.88
N GLY A 764 -16.33 7.38 -28.94
CA GLY A 764 -14.94 7.77 -29.23
C GLY A 764 -14.09 6.55 -29.61
N GLY A 765 -14.14 5.52 -28.77
CA GLY A 765 -13.61 4.19 -29.00
C GLY A 765 -14.41 3.13 -28.22
N MET A 766 -13.92 1.89 -28.27
CA MET A 766 -14.40 0.77 -27.48
C MET A 766 -13.24 -0.21 -27.27
N GLU A 767 -12.99 -0.52 -26.01
CA GLU A 767 -11.77 -1.10 -25.44
C GLU A 767 -11.57 -2.60 -25.71
N ASN A 768 -12.06 -3.08 -26.85
CA ASN A 768 -12.02 -4.48 -27.24
C ASN A 768 -10.57 -5.02 -27.25
N PRO A 769 -10.25 -6.08 -26.48
CA PRO A 769 -8.91 -6.61 -26.39
C PRO A 769 -8.36 -7.09 -27.74
N ILE A 770 -7.09 -6.78 -27.99
CA ILE A 770 -6.37 -7.03 -29.25
C ILE A 770 -6.83 -6.19 -30.44
N PHE A 771 -8.14 -6.01 -30.67
CA PHE A 771 -8.71 -5.23 -31.77
C PHE A 771 -9.62 -4.12 -31.25
N ASN A 772 -9.02 -3.05 -30.75
CA ASN A 772 -9.72 -1.93 -30.16
C ASN A 772 -10.43 -1.10 -31.26
N PHE A 773 -11.69 -0.73 -31.05
CA PHE A 773 -12.51 -0.06 -32.06
C PHE A 773 -12.46 1.44 -31.87
N TYR A 774 -12.31 2.19 -32.95
CA TYR A 774 -12.22 3.65 -32.95
C TYR A 774 -13.22 4.25 -33.91
N SER A 775 -13.77 5.41 -33.54
CA SER A 775 -14.50 6.22 -34.50
C SER A 775 -13.57 6.85 -35.53
N ALA A 776 -14.08 6.99 -36.75
CA ALA A 776 -13.42 7.75 -37.81
C ALA A 776 -13.11 9.21 -37.40
N THR A 777 -13.79 9.77 -36.39
CA THR A 777 -13.52 11.13 -35.89
C THR A 777 -12.19 11.23 -35.14
N VAL A 778 -11.64 10.12 -34.65
CA VAL A 778 -10.33 10.11 -33.98
C VAL A 778 -9.22 10.42 -34.98
N VAL A 779 -9.40 10.07 -36.26
CA VAL A 779 -8.47 10.39 -37.36
C VAL A 779 -8.67 11.85 -37.79
N SER A 780 -8.06 12.75 -37.03
CA SER A 780 -8.19 14.21 -37.21
C SER A 780 -7.26 14.78 -38.31
N GLY A 781 -6.13 14.11 -38.57
CA GLY A 781 -5.05 14.59 -39.42
C GLY A 781 -3.99 15.41 -38.67
N GLU A 782 -4.30 15.90 -37.47
CA GLU A 782 -3.39 16.72 -36.64
C GLU A 782 -2.95 16.03 -35.35
N ARG A 783 -3.47 14.83 -35.05
CA ARG A 783 -3.15 14.03 -33.85
C ARG A 783 -3.56 14.69 -32.54
N GLU A 784 -4.62 15.49 -32.57
CA GLU A 784 -5.18 16.17 -31.39
C GLU A 784 -5.96 15.21 -30.48
N ASN A 785 -6.53 14.12 -31.03
CA ASN A 785 -7.32 13.14 -30.29
C ASN A 785 -6.49 12.02 -29.64
N ILE A 786 -5.22 12.30 -29.34
CA ILE A 786 -4.31 11.30 -28.75
C ILE A 786 -4.77 10.84 -27.36
N SER A 787 -5.45 11.69 -26.60
CA SER A 787 -6.03 11.32 -25.29
C SER A 787 -7.03 10.19 -25.42
N VAL A 788 -7.84 10.17 -26.48
CA VAL A 788 -8.76 9.05 -26.77
C VAL A 788 -7.98 7.76 -26.98
N VAL A 789 -6.90 7.78 -27.78
CA VAL A 789 -6.05 6.59 -27.97
C VAL A 789 -5.40 6.14 -26.67
N ALA A 790 -4.98 7.07 -25.81
CA ALA A 790 -4.43 6.77 -24.50
C ALA A 790 -5.48 6.19 -23.53
N HIS A 791 -6.71 6.68 -23.57
CA HIS A 791 -7.86 6.20 -22.80
C HIS A 791 -8.20 4.76 -23.17
N GLU A 792 -8.46 4.52 -24.45
CA GLU A 792 -8.76 3.20 -24.98
C GLU A 792 -7.60 2.22 -24.75
N PHE A 793 -6.36 2.70 -24.77
CA PHE A 793 -5.19 1.89 -24.44
C PHE A 793 -5.15 1.54 -22.95
N ALA A 794 -5.40 2.51 -22.06
CA ALA A 794 -5.39 2.33 -20.61
C ALA A 794 -6.37 1.25 -20.15
N HIS A 795 -7.49 1.09 -20.85
CA HIS A 795 -8.44 0.01 -20.58
C HIS A 795 -7.85 -1.40 -20.72
N SER A 796 -6.75 -1.54 -21.47
CA SER A 796 -5.99 -2.80 -21.55
C SER A 796 -5.54 -3.30 -20.17
N TYR A 797 -5.44 -2.42 -19.17
CA TYR A 797 -5.21 -2.76 -17.77
C TYR A 797 -6.52 -2.78 -16.96
N SER A 798 -7.29 -1.69 -16.99
CA SER A 798 -8.57 -1.51 -16.26
C SER A 798 -9.80 -1.70 -17.16
N GLY A 799 -10.68 -2.63 -16.85
CA GLY A 799 -11.77 -3.08 -17.73
C GLY A 799 -11.41 -4.38 -18.45
N ASN A 800 -10.21 -4.49 -19.03
CA ASN A 800 -9.82 -5.70 -19.77
C ASN A 800 -9.13 -6.76 -18.91
N LEU A 801 -7.96 -6.44 -18.36
CA LEU A 801 -7.18 -7.41 -17.60
C LEU A 801 -7.80 -7.63 -16.21
N VAL A 802 -8.09 -6.53 -15.52
CA VAL A 802 -8.84 -6.49 -14.25
C VAL A 802 -10.11 -5.68 -14.49
N THR A 803 -11.25 -6.16 -14.03
CA THR A 803 -12.55 -5.50 -14.24
C THR A 803 -13.38 -5.52 -12.96
N ASN A 804 -14.44 -4.71 -12.93
CA ASN A 804 -15.42 -4.67 -11.86
C ASN A 804 -16.17 -6.01 -11.71
N ALA A 805 -16.55 -6.35 -10.48
CA ALA A 805 -17.30 -7.58 -10.22
C ALA A 805 -18.78 -7.47 -10.65
N SER A 806 -19.37 -6.27 -10.55
CA SER A 806 -20.72 -5.95 -11.03
C SER A 806 -20.72 -4.54 -11.61
N TRP A 807 -21.68 -4.22 -12.49
CA TRP A 807 -21.79 -2.89 -13.11
C TRP A 807 -22.04 -1.75 -12.11
N GLU A 808 -22.40 -2.05 -10.86
CA GLU A 808 -22.49 -1.06 -9.77
C GLU A 808 -21.15 -0.36 -9.53
N HIS A 809 -20.05 -1.06 -9.79
CA HIS A 809 -18.69 -0.56 -9.61
C HIS A 809 -18.03 -0.13 -10.92
N PHE A 810 -18.81 0.35 -11.90
CA PHE A 810 -18.28 0.77 -13.20
C PHE A 810 -17.15 1.81 -13.12
N TRP A 811 -17.12 2.62 -12.06
CA TRP A 811 -16.02 3.54 -11.77
C TRP A 811 -14.64 2.85 -11.64
N LEU A 812 -14.58 1.56 -11.29
CA LEU A 812 -13.33 0.81 -11.25
C LEU A 812 -12.74 0.57 -12.65
N ASN A 813 -13.58 0.53 -13.68
CA ASN A 813 -13.10 0.54 -15.05
C ASN A 813 -12.72 1.99 -15.41
N GLU A 814 -13.69 2.90 -15.40
CA GLU A 814 -13.53 4.22 -16.00
C GLU A 814 -12.67 5.19 -15.20
N GLY A 815 -12.80 5.22 -13.88
CA GLY A 815 -12.01 6.11 -13.03
C GLY A 815 -10.51 5.81 -13.10
N TRP A 816 -10.15 4.52 -13.07
CA TRP A 816 -8.76 4.09 -13.24
C TRP A 816 -8.23 4.30 -14.66
N THR A 817 -9.08 4.11 -15.68
CA THR A 817 -8.72 4.42 -17.07
C THR A 817 -8.42 5.91 -17.22
N VAL A 818 -9.30 6.80 -16.77
CA VAL A 818 -9.08 8.26 -16.83
C VAL A 818 -7.84 8.69 -16.03
N TRP A 819 -7.59 8.07 -14.87
CA TRP A 819 -6.37 8.33 -14.11
C TRP A 819 -5.11 7.93 -14.89
N THR A 820 -5.12 6.75 -15.51
CA THR A 820 -3.99 6.23 -16.28
C THR A 820 -3.78 7.05 -17.55
N GLU A 821 -4.85 7.33 -18.29
CA GLU A 821 -4.90 8.21 -19.46
C GLU A 821 -4.22 9.54 -19.16
N ARG A 822 -4.66 10.23 -18.10
CA ARG A 822 -4.13 11.55 -17.73
C ARG A 822 -2.66 11.51 -17.35
N ASN A 823 -2.18 10.42 -16.74
CA ASN A 823 -0.75 10.25 -16.46
C ASN A 823 0.07 9.97 -17.73
N ILE A 824 -0.48 9.21 -18.69
CA ILE A 824 0.14 9.03 -20.01
C ILE A 824 0.22 10.37 -20.74
N VAL A 825 -0.90 11.11 -20.78
CA VAL A 825 -0.97 12.44 -21.40
C VAL A 825 0.02 13.39 -20.71
N ARG A 826 0.16 13.35 -19.38
CA ARG A 826 1.16 14.14 -18.63
C ARG A 826 2.57 13.91 -19.17
N GLU A 827 2.97 12.65 -19.36
CA GLU A 827 4.30 12.31 -19.86
C GLU A 827 4.51 12.78 -21.31
N LEU A 828 3.47 12.71 -22.15
CA LEU A 828 3.57 13.02 -23.58
C LEU A 828 3.39 14.51 -23.91
N ARG A 829 2.55 15.23 -23.16
CA ARG A 829 2.09 16.59 -23.48
C ARG A 829 2.32 17.62 -22.36
N GLY A 830 2.67 17.19 -21.14
CA GLY A 830 2.94 18.05 -19.99
C GLY A 830 1.72 18.34 -19.13
N ASP A 831 1.95 19.02 -18.00
CA ASP A 831 0.93 19.26 -16.98
C ASP A 831 -0.20 20.21 -17.44
N ASP A 832 0.10 21.23 -18.26
CA ASP A 832 -0.90 22.19 -18.74
C ASP A 832 -2.08 21.52 -19.48
N GLU A 833 -1.79 20.49 -20.28
CA GLU A 833 -2.81 19.72 -21.01
C GLU A 833 -3.69 18.91 -20.04
N VAL A 834 -3.07 18.30 -19.03
CA VAL A 834 -3.77 17.50 -18.03
C VAL A 834 -4.63 18.37 -17.11
N GLU A 835 -4.15 19.55 -16.74
CA GLU A 835 -4.94 20.54 -16.00
C GLU A 835 -6.15 21.00 -16.82
N LEU A 836 -5.99 21.25 -18.12
CA LEU A 836 -7.10 21.58 -19.00
C LEU A 836 -8.13 20.44 -19.08
N GLN A 837 -7.66 19.20 -19.27
CA GLN A 837 -8.52 18.02 -19.27
C GLN A 837 -9.26 17.83 -17.95
N ALA A 838 -8.61 18.05 -16.81
CA ALA A 838 -9.24 17.96 -15.50
C ALA A 838 -10.31 19.06 -15.31
N ILE A 839 -10.08 20.28 -15.82
CA ILE A 839 -11.08 21.37 -15.76
C ILE A 839 -12.31 21.02 -16.62
N VAL A 840 -12.10 20.52 -17.84
CA VAL A 840 -13.20 20.09 -18.73
C VAL A 840 -13.96 18.92 -18.10
N GLY A 841 -13.25 17.91 -17.61
CA GLY A 841 -13.83 16.76 -16.92
C GLY A 841 -14.63 17.14 -15.67
N TRP A 842 -14.15 18.11 -14.89
CA TRP A 842 -14.89 18.64 -13.74
C TRP A 842 -16.19 19.33 -14.15
N GLN A 843 -16.20 20.06 -15.27
CA GLN A 843 -17.43 20.66 -15.82
C GLN A 843 -18.42 19.59 -16.27
N ASP A 844 -17.95 18.57 -17.00
CA ASP A 844 -18.77 17.44 -17.44
C ASP A 844 -19.36 16.66 -16.26
N LEU A 845 -18.59 16.50 -15.18
CA LEU A 845 -19.04 15.88 -13.93
C LEU A 845 -20.21 16.66 -13.31
N ILE A 846 -20.05 17.98 -13.14
CA ILE A 846 -21.10 18.85 -12.58
C ILE A 846 -22.36 18.78 -13.45
N GLN A 847 -22.22 18.91 -14.76
CA GLN A 847 -23.35 18.87 -15.68
C GLN A 847 -24.06 17.51 -15.65
N SER A 848 -23.31 16.42 -15.53
CA SER A 848 -23.89 15.07 -15.40
C SER A 848 -24.65 14.93 -14.09
N ILE A 849 -24.10 15.40 -12.96
CA ILE A 849 -24.80 15.40 -11.66
C ILE A 849 -26.13 16.16 -11.76
N GLU A 850 -26.14 17.34 -12.38
CA GLU A 850 -27.36 18.11 -12.58
C GLU A 850 -28.39 17.36 -13.45
N MET A 851 -27.95 16.73 -14.56
CA MET A 851 -28.83 15.99 -15.46
C MET A 851 -29.49 14.78 -14.78
N TYR A 852 -28.75 14.11 -13.89
CA TYR A 852 -29.24 12.94 -13.16
C TYR A 852 -30.02 13.29 -11.87
N GLY A 853 -30.35 14.56 -11.64
CA GLY A 853 -31.23 14.98 -10.54
C GLY A 853 -30.54 15.63 -9.34
N GLY A 854 -29.27 15.99 -9.48
CA GLY A 854 -28.47 16.66 -8.44
C GLY A 854 -27.82 15.71 -7.43
N GLU A 855 -27.16 16.27 -6.42
CA GLU A 855 -26.33 15.55 -5.43
C GLU A 855 -27.08 14.49 -4.62
N ASP A 856 -28.40 14.63 -4.46
CA ASP A 856 -29.24 13.70 -3.70
C ASP A 856 -29.71 12.49 -4.53
N SER A 857 -29.43 12.47 -5.84
CA SER A 857 -29.84 11.37 -6.73
C SER A 857 -28.91 10.18 -6.61
N VAL A 858 -29.48 8.98 -6.45
CA VAL A 858 -28.74 7.71 -6.35
C VAL A 858 -27.89 7.41 -7.60
N PHE A 859 -28.27 7.94 -8.77
CA PHE A 859 -27.51 7.79 -10.02
C PHE A 859 -26.23 8.63 -10.06
N THR A 860 -26.00 9.49 -9.06
CA THR A 860 -24.78 10.29 -8.94
C THR A 860 -23.76 9.71 -7.95
N SER A 861 -24.11 8.59 -7.32
CA SER A 861 -23.21 7.83 -6.44
C SER A 861 -22.05 7.22 -7.23
N LEU A 862 -20.88 7.09 -6.57
CA LEU A 862 -19.72 6.46 -7.19
C LEU A 862 -19.94 4.94 -7.38
N VAL A 863 -20.64 4.31 -6.42
CA VAL A 863 -21.22 2.98 -6.58
C VAL A 863 -22.66 3.17 -7.03
N LEU A 864 -22.99 2.72 -8.24
CA LEU A 864 -24.29 2.95 -8.85
C LEU A 864 -25.36 2.06 -8.21
N GLU A 865 -26.54 2.62 -8.00
CA GLU A 865 -27.76 1.87 -7.67
C GLU A 865 -28.68 1.88 -8.90
N PHE A 866 -29.06 0.70 -9.38
CA PHE A 866 -29.79 0.59 -10.65
C PHE A 866 -31.29 0.91 -10.53
N GLU A 867 -31.94 0.74 -9.37
CA GLU A 867 -33.40 0.97 -9.19
C GLU A 867 -34.30 0.40 -10.32
N GLY A 868 -33.97 -0.76 -10.88
CA GLY A 868 -34.69 -1.37 -12.01
C GLY A 868 -34.42 -0.72 -13.38
N LYS A 869 -33.36 0.09 -13.48
CA LYS A 869 -32.80 0.62 -14.73
C LYS A 869 -31.70 -0.28 -15.26
N ARG A 870 -31.45 -0.18 -16.56
CA ARG A 870 -30.34 -0.86 -17.20
C ARG A 870 -29.07 -0.03 -17.11
N PRO A 871 -27.88 -0.64 -17.27
CA PRO A 871 -26.63 0.12 -17.27
C PRO A 871 -26.57 1.17 -18.38
N ASP A 872 -27.17 0.87 -19.53
CA ASP A 872 -27.35 1.81 -20.65
C ASP A 872 -28.04 3.13 -20.25
N ASP A 873 -28.90 3.09 -19.22
CA ASP A 873 -29.72 4.24 -18.81
C ASP A 873 -29.04 5.15 -17.78
N ILE A 874 -28.01 4.66 -17.08
CA ILE A 874 -27.44 5.33 -15.89
C ILE A 874 -25.93 5.53 -15.94
N MET A 875 -25.20 4.75 -16.74
CA MET A 875 -23.77 4.95 -16.93
C MET A 875 -23.52 6.32 -17.55
N SER A 876 -22.57 7.06 -16.98
CA SER A 876 -22.35 8.46 -17.34
C SER A 876 -20.94 8.91 -17.00
N LYS A 877 -20.59 10.15 -17.38
CA LYS A 877 -19.31 10.80 -17.02
C LYS A 877 -19.07 10.89 -15.52
N ILE A 878 -20.06 10.63 -14.68
CA ILE A 878 -19.89 10.53 -13.23
C ILE A 878 -18.90 9.42 -12.88
N SER A 879 -19.03 8.21 -13.44
CA SER A 879 -18.12 7.09 -13.14
C SER A 879 -16.67 7.37 -13.56
N TYR A 880 -16.50 8.14 -14.63
CA TYR A 880 -15.21 8.58 -15.17
C TYR A 880 -14.55 9.59 -14.23
N GLU A 881 -15.19 10.74 -14.06
CA GLU A 881 -14.57 11.92 -13.46
C GLU A 881 -14.61 11.90 -11.93
N LYS A 882 -15.70 11.37 -11.34
CA LYS A 882 -15.77 11.16 -9.89
C LYS A 882 -14.85 10.03 -9.45
N GLY A 883 -14.73 8.98 -10.27
CA GLY A 883 -13.77 7.89 -10.07
C GLY A 883 -12.32 8.39 -10.12
N TYR A 884 -11.97 9.15 -11.17
CA TYR A 884 -10.67 9.81 -11.27
C TYR A 884 -10.38 10.69 -10.04
N THR A 885 -11.33 11.55 -9.66
CA THR A 885 -11.17 12.48 -8.53
C THR A 885 -10.94 11.75 -7.21
N PHE A 886 -11.59 10.59 -7.01
CA PHE A 886 -11.39 9.76 -5.82
C PHE A 886 -9.98 9.15 -5.73
N LEU A 887 -9.34 8.92 -6.88
CA LEU A 887 -7.98 8.34 -6.96
C LEU A 887 -6.86 9.39 -6.79
N LEU A 888 -7.18 10.67 -6.87
CA LEU A 888 -6.27 11.78 -6.55
C LEU A 888 -6.17 11.99 -5.04
#